data_AF-A0A7L4GGQ2-F1
#
_entry.id   AF-A0A7L4GGQ2-F1
#
_cell.length_a   1.000
_cell.length_b   1.000
_cell.length_c   1.000
_cell.angle_alpha   90.00
_cell.angle_beta   90.00
_cell.angle_gamma   90.00
#
_symmetry.space_group_name_H-M   'P 1'
#
loop_
_entity.id
_entity.type
_entity.pdbx_description
1 polymer ?
#
loop_
_entity_poly.entity_id
_entity_poly.type
_entity_poly.pdbx_seq_one_letter_code
_entity_poly.pdbx_strand_id
1 'polypeptide(L)'
;FSFQGHSDDNLSYSIKTRNGTYLLKLKKNKKLFSEDFMLYTYGENGKLEATQSKNKTHCYYHGTVEGIADSVLALSTCDGLRGILYIGGKWHGMEPLSTSSTFEHVFYQLEDTQDMPFQCGVLNDSLHHEKIFVKQSVKYTFLSNTVLPQKSYVELFVVVDNNRYLLKKSDPAAVQKETVELINYVDGMYRALNIQIVLVGLEIWTDTNHISVMDGSAGDVLSRFVSWRQKDLLKRSRNDVSHLIIGRSSYDGSIGMAFVGTVCSQVQGGSISTLNHNNMLRHATVVAHELGHNLGMKHDDKRCPASYIMHSTDNGSRNFSTCSSDDYENLILRGGGNCLRNPPQTSNVYKEPVCGNNVVDNKEECDCGKPQECTNPCCDAATCKLTPGSQCAQGLCCENCKFKVAGAECRSKMDFCDLPEYCNGSNAYCPDDVYIMNGYPCDNMKAYCYYGVCQSFDSQCESIYGKGARKAPDICFEKANIKGDRFGNCGMRGGVYKKCPVQHSLCGKLQCTSVSLQNLPAWSVVNNASGVLCWSSDFDLGSDIPDPAQVHDGTACGEKKACVDFECVDASHLGYSCDVKQKCNGNGVCNNNRNCHCNSGWAPPFCNQTGYGGSVDSGPAHIDTSLRDGLLIFFFLVLPIVILIVLAVIKRDAIRRKFFRKSRRQ
;
A
#
# COMPACT_ATOMS: atom_id res chain seq x y z
N PHE A 1 -19.13 -11.46 36.14
CA PHE A 1 -19.45 -10.80 34.85
C PHE A 1 -20.93 -11.03 34.56
N SER A 2 -21.64 -10.03 34.03
CA SER A 2 -23.07 -10.14 33.69
C SER A 2 -23.24 -9.92 32.19
N PHE A 3 -23.63 -10.97 31.46
CA PHE A 3 -24.00 -10.89 30.04
C PHE A 3 -25.43 -10.36 29.93
N GLN A 4 -25.60 -9.14 29.46
CA GLN A 4 -26.91 -8.61 29.05
C GLN A 4 -26.95 -8.65 27.52
N GLY A 5 -27.64 -9.66 26.98
CA GLY A 5 -27.59 -9.98 25.55
C GLY A 5 -28.24 -8.93 24.65
N HIS A 6 -27.74 -8.86 23.42
CA HIS A 6 -28.40 -8.43 22.17
C HIS A 6 -27.58 -9.00 20.99
N SER A 7 -28.17 -9.00 19.77
CA SER A 7 -27.69 -9.51 18.46
C SER A 7 -26.21 -9.90 18.35
N ASP A 8 -25.90 -10.98 17.62
CA ASP A 8 -24.52 -11.46 17.32
C ASP A 8 -23.57 -10.34 16.83
N ASP A 9 -24.11 -9.22 16.33
CA ASP A 9 -23.32 -8.06 15.88
C ASP A 9 -22.99 -7.02 16.96
N ASN A 10 -23.75 -6.93 18.04
CA ASN A 10 -23.61 -5.91 19.08
C ASN A 10 -23.61 -6.55 20.47
N LEU A 11 -22.48 -6.51 21.16
CA LEU A 11 -22.31 -7.07 22.49
C LEU A 11 -22.13 -5.97 23.54
N SER A 12 -22.63 -6.21 24.76
CA SER A 12 -22.38 -5.34 25.91
C SER A 12 -21.78 -6.16 27.05
N TYR A 13 -20.65 -5.70 27.60
CA TYR A 13 -19.98 -6.34 28.72
C TYR A 13 -19.79 -5.37 29.88
N SER A 14 -20.19 -5.78 31.08
CA SER A 14 -19.88 -5.05 32.30
C SER A 14 -18.63 -5.64 32.97
N ILE A 15 -17.56 -4.86 33.03
CA ILE A 15 -16.30 -5.22 33.70
C ILE A 15 -16.20 -4.49 35.02
N LYS A 16 -16.09 -5.24 36.12
CA LYS A 16 -15.86 -4.69 37.45
C LYS A 16 -14.37 -4.71 37.75
N THR A 17 -13.76 -3.55 37.90
CA THR A 17 -12.35 -3.38 38.30
C THR A 17 -12.28 -2.80 39.72
N ARG A 18 -11.06 -2.71 40.28
CA ARG A 18 -10.84 -2.00 41.56
C ARG A 18 -11.19 -0.51 41.48
N ASN A 19 -11.14 0.08 40.30
CA ASN A 19 -11.34 1.52 40.08
C ASN A 19 -12.76 1.87 39.64
N GLY A 20 -13.67 0.89 39.51
CA GLY A 20 -15.04 1.10 39.10
C GLY A 20 -15.56 0.02 38.14
N THR A 21 -16.79 0.20 37.68
CA THR A 21 -17.42 -0.69 36.68
C THR A 21 -17.43 0.00 35.33
N TYR A 22 -16.83 -0.63 34.32
CA TYR A 22 -16.85 -0.17 32.92
C TYR A 22 -17.87 -0.97 32.13
N LEU A 23 -18.72 -0.29 31.37
CA LEU A 23 -19.67 -0.91 30.46
C LEU A 23 -19.14 -0.77 29.03
N LEU A 24 -18.67 -1.88 28.46
CA LEU A 24 -18.15 -1.94 27.11
C LEU A 24 -19.30 -2.12 26.13
N LYS A 25 -19.34 -1.28 25.09
CA LYS A 25 -20.24 -1.40 23.94
C LYS A 25 -19.41 -1.86 22.74
N LEU A 26 -19.60 -3.10 22.35
CA LEU A 26 -18.85 -3.76 21.29
C LEU A 26 -19.73 -3.94 20.06
N LYS A 27 -19.14 -3.69 18.89
CA LYS A 27 -19.72 -3.90 17.57
C LYS A 27 -18.77 -4.77 16.76
N LYS A 28 -19.31 -5.81 16.13
CA LYS A 28 -18.52 -6.78 15.35
C LYS A 28 -17.76 -6.06 14.24
N ASN A 29 -16.47 -6.36 14.10
CA ASN A 29 -15.63 -5.78 13.05
C ASN A 29 -15.87 -6.47 11.71
N LYS A 30 -17.02 -6.21 11.10
CA LYS A 30 -17.44 -6.86 9.86
C LYS A 30 -16.57 -6.50 8.64
N LYS A 31 -15.69 -5.51 8.76
CA LYS A 31 -14.82 -5.05 7.67
C LYS A 31 -13.36 -5.52 7.87
N LEU A 32 -13.12 -6.43 8.82
CA LEU A 32 -11.80 -7.00 9.08
C LEU A 32 -11.31 -7.89 7.92
N PHE A 33 -12.23 -8.53 7.21
CA PHE A 33 -11.94 -9.42 6.08
C PHE A 33 -12.52 -8.87 4.78
N SER A 34 -11.82 -9.08 3.67
CA SER A 34 -12.42 -8.95 2.34
C SER A 34 -13.42 -10.08 2.07
N GLU A 35 -14.31 -9.87 1.10
CA GLU A 35 -15.23 -10.90 0.65
C GLU A 35 -14.51 -12.14 0.09
N ASP A 36 -13.45 -11.89 -0.67
CA ASP A 36 -12.62 -12.91 -1.32
C ASP A 36 -11.44 -13.31 -0.43
N PHE A 37 -11.59 -13.24 0.90
CA PHE A 37 -10.53 -13.67 1.80
C PHE A 37 -10.19 -15.15 1.54
N MET A 38 -8.94 -15.36 1.12
CA MET A 38 -8.38 -16.67 0.82
C MET A 38 -7.35 -17.05 1.88
N LEU A 39 -7.51 -18.26 2.42
CA LEU A 39 -6.48 -18.93 3.21
C LEU A 39 -5.68 -19.85 2.27
N TYR A 40 -4.37 -19.68 2.27
CA TYR A 40 -3.44 -20.49 1.49
C TYR A 40 -2.61 -21.37 2.42
N THR A 41 -2.60 -22.67 2.16
CA THR A 41 -1.81 -23.68 2.89
C THR A 41 -1.16 -24.62 1.89
N TYR A 42 -0.23 -25.47 2.32
CA TYR A 42 0.48 -26.42 1.46
C TYR A 42 0.14 -27.86 1.87
N GLY A 43 -0.29 -28.67 0.89
CA GLY A 43 -0.57 -30.10 1.08
C GLY A 43 0.71 -30.94 1.22
N GLU A 44 0.59 -32.22 1.54
CA GLU A 44 1.74 -33.13 1.76
C GLU A 44 2.67 -33.28 0.54
N ASN A 45 2.17 -32.97 -0.66
CA ASN A 45 2.93 -32.95 -1.90
C ASN A 45 3.62 -31.60 -2.20
N GLY A 46 3.57 -30.64 -1.27
CA GLY A 46 4.09 -29.27 -1.43
C GLY A 46 3.26 -28.40 -2.36
N LYS A 47 2.05 -28.82 -2.73
CA LYS A 47 1.16 -28.03 -3.60
C LYS A 47 0.37 -27.03 -2.78
N LEU A 48 0.30 -25.79 -3.28
CA LEU A 48 -0.52 -24.74 -2.72
C LEU A 48 -2.01 -25.08 -2.84
N GLU A 49 -2.70 -25.06 -1.71
CA GLU A 49 -4.13 -25.25 -1.54
C GLU A 49 -4.75 -23.93 -1.10
N ALA A 50 -5.75 -23.46 -1.86
CA ALA A 50 -6.45 -22.22 -1.59
C ALA A 50 -7.86 -22.53 -1.07
N THR A 51 -8.16 -22.14 0.16
CA THR A 51 -9.45 -22.32 0.81
C THR A 51 -10.10 -20.97 1.04
N GLN A 52 -11.27 -20.76 0.45
CA GLN A 52 -12.09 -19.60 0.77
C GLN A 52 -12.71 -19.78 2.15
N SER A 53 -12.59 -18.79 3.03
CA SER A 53 -13.19 -18.87 4.36
C SER A 53 -14.72 -18.85 4.25
N LYS A 54 -15.36 -19.99 4.52
CA LYS A 54 -16.84 -20.11 4.47
C LYS A 54 -17.53 -19.52 5.69
N ASN A 55 -16.81 -19.32 6.80
CA ASN A 55 -17.37 -18.80 8.06
C ASN A 55 -17.19 -17.29 8.15
N LYS A 56 -18.27 -16.55 7.85
CA LYS A 56 -18.38 -15.09 8.02
C LYS A 56 -18.70 -14.68 9.46
N THR A 57 -19.02 -15.64 10.32
CA THR A 57 -19.19 -15.44 11.77
C THR A 57 -17.83 -15.50 12.44
N HIS A 58 -17.32 -14.34 12.84
CA HIS A 58 -16.10 -14.20 13.62
C HIS A 58 -16.39 -13.49 14.95
N CYS A 59 -15.45 -13.60 15.88
CA CYS A 59 -15.58 -13.17 17.27
C CYS A 59 -14.74 -11.92 17.59
N TYR A 60 -14.49 -11.08 16.58
CA TYR A 60 -13.65 -9.88 16.67
C TYR A 60 -14.49 -8.62 16.60
N TYR A 61 -14.28 -7.71 17.56
CA TYR A 61 -15.13 -6.56 17.82
C TYR A 61 -14.30 -5.31 18.06
N HIS A 62 -14.85 -4.17 17.66
CA HIS A 62 -14.40 -2.85 18.08
C HIS A 62 -15.47 -2.18 18.93
N GLY A 63 -15.12 -1.17 19.72
CA GLY A 63 -16.12 -0.57 20.60
C GLY A 63 -15.66 0.67 21.34
N THR A 64 -16.52 1.12 22.24
CA THR A 64 -16.29 2.23 23.16
C THR A 64 -16.76 1.86 24.56
N VAL A 65 -16.31 2.62 25.56
CA VAL A 65 -16.78 2.52 26.94
C VAL A 65 -17.87 3.56 27.17
N GLU A 66 -19.02 3.11 27.66
CA GLU A 66 -20.14 4.00 27.97
C GLU A 66 -19.75 5.05 29.00
N GLY A 67 -20.05 6.33 28.71
CA GLY A 67 -19.74 7.46 29.58
C GLY A 67 -18.30 7.98 29.50
N ILE A 68 -17.43 7.39 28.67
CA ILE A 68 -16.04 7.85 28.50
C ILE A 68 -15.82 8.25 27.04
N ALA A 69 -15.75 9.56 26.80
CA ALA A 69 -15.40 10.12 25.50
C ALA A 69 -14.01 9.63 25.05
N ASP A 70 -13.84 9.48 23.74
CA ASP A 70 -12.59 9.06 23.08
C ASP A 70 -12.06 7.67 23.49
N SER A 71 -12.89 6.85 24.14
CA SER A 71 -12.53 5.47 24.47
C SER A 71 -12.53 4.60 23.21
N VAL A 72 -11.52 3.75 23.07
CA VAL A 72 -11.35 2.85 21.92
C VAL A 72 -11.12 1.44 22.42
N LEU A 73 -11.87 0.48 21.89
CA LEU A 73 -11.75 -0.94 22.22
C LEU A 73 -11.51 -1.73 20.95
N ALA A 74 -10.58 -2.68 20.99
CA ALA A 74 -10.43 -3.72 19.99
C ALA A 74 -10.24 -5.06 20.71
N LEU A 75 -11.27 -5.93 20.65
CA LEU A 75 -11.36 -7.14 21.46
C LEU A 75 -11.72 -8.37 20.62
N SER A 76 -11.14 -9.50 21.01
CA SER A 76 -11.56 -10.85 20.68
C SER A 76 -12.47 -11.39 21.78
N THR A 77 -13.50 -12.13 21.39
CA THR A 77 -14.40 -12.89 22.29
C THR A 77 -14.25 -14.40 22.09
N CYS A 78 -13.33 -14.84 21.22
CA CYS A 78 -13.24 -16.21 20.72
C CYS A 78 -12.93 -17.23 21.83
N ASP A 79 -12.06 -16.87 22.77
CA ASP A 79 -11.68 -17.67 23.95
C ASP A 79 -11.86 -16.85 25.23
N GLY A 80 -12.98 -16.12 25.31
CA GLY A 80 -13.17 -15.05 26.30
C GLY A 80 -12.64 -13.70 25.81
N LEU A 81 -12.79 -12.68 26.65
CA LEU A 81 -12.37 -11.32 26.32
C LEU A 81 -10.85 -11.18 26.32
N ARG A 82 -10.30 -10.87 25.15
CA ARG A 82 -8.89 -10.53 24.99
C ARG A 82 -8.76 -9.28 24.14
N GLY A 83 -7.81 -8.39 24.42
CA GLY A 83 -7.47 -7.29 23.52
C GLY A 83 -7.02 -6.01 24.21
N ILE A 84 -7.12 -4.91 23.48
CA ILE A 84 -6.65 -3.58 23.91
C ILE A 84 -7.83 -2.64 24.21
N LEU A 85 -7.66 -1.83 25.25
CA LEU A 85 -8.63 -0.83 25.70
C LEU A 85 -7.93 0.50 25.97
N TYR A 86 -8.39 1.57 25.33
CA TYR A 86 -8.00 2.93 25.64
C TYR A 86 -9.07 3.59 26.51
N ILE A 87 -8.72 3.86 27.77
CA ILE A 87 -9.65 4.37 28.78
C ILE A 87 -8.95 5.46 29.59
N GLY A 88 -9.53 6.66 29.63
CA GLY A 88 -9.04 7.74 30.50
C GLY A 88 -7.60 8.18 30.22
N GLY A 89 -7.18 8.14 28.95
CA GLY A 89 -5.83 8.54 28.53
C GLY A 89 -4.78 7.43 28.61
N LYS A 90 -5.14 6.21 28.99
CA LYS A 90 -4.21 5.09 29.21
C LYS A 90 -4.61 3.83 28.45
N TRP A 91 -3.60 3.11 27.98
CA TRP A 91 -3.75 1.83 27.31
C TRP A 91 -3.73 0.67 28.30
N HIS A 92 -4.73 -0.20 28.19
CA HIS A 92 -4.89 -1.38 29.02
C HIS A 92 -4.97 -2.63 28.16
N GLY A 93 -4.39 -3.72 28.64
CA GLY A 93 -4.54 -5.06 28.12
C GLY A 93 -5.57 -5.83 28.92
N MET A 94 -6.33 -6.67 28.23
CA MET A 94 -7.21 -7.65 28.85
C MET A 94 -6.93 -9.03 28.26
N GLU A 95 -6.80 -10.04 29.11
CA GLU A 95 -6.61 -11.42 28.68
C GLU A 95 -7.32 -12.41 29.64
N PRO A 96 -7.83 -13.55 29.13
CA PRO A 96 -8.39 -14.59 29.99
C PRO A 96 -7.31 -15.27 30.84
N LEU A 97 -7.66 -15.59 32.09
CA LEU A 97 -6.76 -16.27 33.01
C LEU A 97 -6.88 -17.78 32.81
N SER A 98 -5.87 -18.39 32.18
CA SER A 98 -5.88 -19.78 31.68
C SER A 98 -6.23 -20.86 32.71
N THR A 99 -6.10 -20.57 34.00
CA THR A 99 -6.31 -21.49 35.12
C THR A 99 -7.60 -21.21 35.92
N SER A 100 -8.39 -20.19 35.56
CA SER A 100 -9.59 -19.80 36.30
C SER A 100 -10.83 -20.60 35.86
N SER A 101 -11.56 -21.15 36.83
CA SER A 101 -12.84 -21.85 36.61
C SER A 101 -14.05 -20.90 36.60
N THR A 102 -13.84 -19.61 36.85
CA THR A 102 -14.89 -18.58 37.00
C THR A 102 -14.87 -17.51 35.90
N PHE A 103 -14.15 -17.77 34.78
CA PHE A 103 -13.96 -16.83 33.67
C PHE A 103 -13.38 -15.49 34.11
N GLU A 104 -12.33 -15.52 34.93
CA GLU A 104 -11.59 -14.32 35.32
C GLU A 104 -10.65 -13.85 34.20
N HIS A 105 -10.44 -12.53 34.15
CA HIS A 105 -9.56 -11.87 33.21
C HIS A 105 -8.51 -11.06 33.95
N VAL A 106 -7.29 -11.04 33.42
CA VAL A 106 -6.27 -10.08 33.85
C VAL A 106 -6.54 -8.77 33.13
N PHE A 107 -6.62 -7.67 33.89
CA PHE A 107 -6.72 -6.31 33.37
C PHE A 107 -5.54 -5.50 33.89
N TYR A 108 -4.70 -5.00 32.98
CA TYR A 108 -3.42 -4.39 33.33
C TYR A 108 -3.09 -3.22 32.41
N GLN A 109 -2.31 -2.26 32.90
CA GLN A 109 -1.84 -1.13 32.10
C GLN A 109 -0.68 -1.62 31.22
N LEU A 110 -0.75 -1.36 29.91
CA LEU A 110 0.26 -1.82 28.94
C LEU A 110 1.62 -1.12 29.12
N GLU A 111 1.63 0.02 29.81
CA GLU A 111 2.85 0.77 30.14
C GLU A 111 3.64 0.14 31.32
N ASP A 112 3.01 -0.73 32.12
CA ASP A 112 3.59 -1.30 33.34
C ASP A 112 4.14 -2.73 33.15
N THR A 113 3.98 -3.32 31.95
CA THR A 113 4.54 -4.65 31.65
C THR A 113 6.06 -4.57 31.49
N GLN A 114 6.80 -5.18 32.43
CA GLN A 114 8.25 -5.35 32.41
C GLN A 114 8.70 -6.43 31.39
N ASP A 115 8.25 -6.34 30.14
CA ASP A 115 8.91 -7.07 29.07
C ASP A 115 10.11 -6.26 28.58
N MET A 116 11.21 -6.93 28.18
CA MET A 116 12.35 -6.25 27.53
C MET A 116 11.78 -5.38 26.40
N PRO A 117 11.96 -4.04 26.39
CA PRO A 117 11.42 -3.18 25.34
C PRO A 117 11.89 -3.71 23.99
N PHE A 118 10.99 -3.75 23.00
CA PHE A 118 11.49 -4.09 21.67
C PHE A 118 12.22 -2.89 21.11
N GLN A 119 13.32 -3.16 20.43
CA GLN A 119 14.15 -2.16 19.82
C GLN A 119 13.97 -2.30 18.31
N CYS A 120 13.71 -1.18 17.64
CA CYS A 120 13.74 -1.15 16.19
C CYS A 120 15.17 -1.28 15.72
N GLY A 121 15.44 -2.38 15.01
CA GLY A 121 16.69 -2.61 14.33
C GLY A 121 17.88 -3.08 15.19
N VAL A 122 19.09 -3.02 14.61
CA VAL A 122 20.34 -3.58 15.14
C VAL A 122 21.07 -2.58 16.03
N LEU A 123 21.62 -3.05 17.16
CA LEU A 123 22.47 -2.24 18.04
C LEU A 123 23.74 -1.78 17.31
N ASN A 124 23.84 -0.48 16.98
CA ASN A 124 25.14 0.14 16.72
C ASN A 124 25.77 0.47 18.08
N ASP A 125 26.96 -0.06 18.31
CA ASP A 125 27.74 -0.04 19.56
C ASP A 125 28.32 1.36 19.90
N SER A 126 27.52 2.43 19.72
CA SER A 126 28.00 3.82 19.79
C SER A 126 27.16 4.78 20.64
N LEU A 127 26.09 4.33 21.28
CA LEU A 127 25.26 5.21 22.11
C LEU A 127 24.93 4.59 23.48
N HIS A 128 25.98 4.27 24.24
CA HIS A 128 25.90 4.37 25.69
C HIS A 128 25.80 5.84 26.09
N HIS A 129 24.58 6.36 26.17
CA HIS A 129 24.27 7.47 27.08
C HIS A 129 23.04 7.07 27.87
N GLU A 130 23.27 6.60 29.10
CA GLU A 130 22.24 6.59 30.14
C GLU A 130 21.64 8.00 30.23
N LYS A 131 20.40 8.16 29.76
CA LYS A 131 19.59 9.34 30.06
C LYS A 131 18.38 8.90 30.86
N ILE A 132 18.41 9.29 32.13
CA ILE A 132 17.32 9.21 33.09
C ILE A 132 16.12 9.96 32.49
N PHE A 133 15.05 9.24 32.14
CA PHE A 133 13.81 9.83 31.64
C PHE A 133 13.02 10.47 32.77
N VAL A 134 12.82 11.78 32.70
CA VAL A 134 11.87 12.51 33.55
C VAL A 134 10.46 12.29 33.01
N LYS A 135 9.62 11.57 33.74
CA LYS A 135 8.17 11.48 33.49
C LYS A 135 7.53 12.86 33.59
N GLN A 136 7.22 13.51 32.47
CA GLN A 136 6.30 14.64 32.43
C GLN A 136 4.95 14.20 31.87
N SER A 137 3.93 14.18 32.73
CA SER A 137 2.54 13.95 32.35
C SER A 137 1.97 15.23 31.71
N VAL A 138 1.88 15.27 30.39
CA VAL A 138 1.18 16.35 29.69
C VAL A 138 -0.19 15.84 29.24
N LYS A 139 -1.26 16.47 29.74
CA LYS A 139 -2.64 16.24 29.28
C LYS A 139 -2.81 16.92 27.92
N TYR A 140 -2.92 16.15 26.85
CA TYR A 140 -3.32 16.66 25.53
C TYR A 140 -4.79 16.35 25.29
N THR A 141 -5.55 17.41 25.01
CA THR A 141 -6.91 17.37 24.49
C THR A 141 -6.83 16.98 23.02
N PHE A 142 -7.57 15.95 22.59
CA PHE A 142 -7.72 15.57 21.18
C PHE A 142 -8.42 16.69 20.40
N LEU A 143 -7.67 17.70 19.97
CA LEU A 143 -8.13 18.68 19.00
C LEU A 143 -7.87 18.10 17.61
N SER A 144 -8.89 17.41 17.10
CA SER A 144 -9.08 17.08 15.70
C SER A 144 -8.89 18.32 14.83
N ASN A 145 -7.77 18.41 14.14
CA ASN A 145 -7.65 19.10 12.86
C ASN A 145 -6.57 18.38 12.06
N THR A 146 -6.86 18.13 10.78
CA THR A 146 -6.02 17.48 9.75
C THR A 146 -5.89 15.96 9.82
N VAL A 147 -7.04 15.27 9.75
CA VAL A 147 -7.10 13.95 9.10
C VAL A 147 -7.64 14.18 7.69
N LEU A 148 -7.03 13.56 6.67
CA LEU A 148 -7.51 13.61 5.28
C LEU A 148 -9.02 13.37 5.26
N PRO A 149 -9.81 14.20 4.54
CA PRO A 149 -11.27 14.12 4.57
C PRO A 149 -11.81 12.78 4.05
N GLN A 150 -11.00 12.05 3.28
CA GLN A 150 -11.36 10.76 2.71
C GLN A 150 -10.71 9.61 3.49
N LYS A 151 -11.54 8.63 3.86
CA LYS A 151 -11.09 7.40 4.53
C LYS A 151 -10.22 6.56 3.60
N SER A 152 -9.14 6.02 4.16
CA SER A 152 -8.19 5.16 3.45
C SER A 152 -8.35 3.70 3.85
N TYR A 153 -8.18 2.78 2.90
CA TYR A 153 -8.32 1.34 3.09
C TYR A 153 -6.98 0.69 2.74
N VAL A 154 -6.44 -0.13 3.64
CA VAL A 154 -5.22 -0.89 3.40
C VAL A 154 -5.61 -2.35 3.20
N GLU A 155 -5.51 -2.84 1.97
CA GLU A 155 -5.65 -4.24 1.62
C GLU A 155 -4.39 -5.00 2.03
N LEU A 156 -4.39 -5.53 3.25
CA LEU A 156 -3.27 -6.23 3.87
C LEU A 156 -3.31 -7.72 3.56
N PHE A 157 -2.20 -8.27 3.05
CA PHE A 157 -1.99 -9.71 2.99
C PHE A 157 -0.98 -10.15 4.05
N VAL A 158 -1.29 -11.17 4.84
CA VAL A 158 -0.36 -11.68 5.86
C VAL A 158 0.21 -13.02 5.46
N VAL A 159 1.51 -13.19 5.66
CA VAL A 159 2.21 -14.46 5.47
C VAL A 159 2.76 -14.90 6.81
N VAL A 160 2.59 -16.17 7.15
CA VAL A 160 3.13 -16.76 8.37
C VAL A 160 4.11 -17.87 7.99
N ASP A 161 5.33 -17.74 8.49
CA ASP A 161 6.40 -18.67 8.17
C ASP A 161 6.20 -20.06 8.83
N ASN A 162 6.95 -21.04 8.33
CA ASN A 162 6.89 -22.41 8.82
C ASN A 162 7.33 -22.53 10.28
N ASN A 163 8.28 -21.70 10.74
CA ASN A 163 8.72 -21.75 12.13
C ASN A 163 7.57 -21.37 13.08
N ARG A 164 6.77 -20.35 12.76
CA ARG A 164 5.61 -19.97 13.58
C ARG A 164 4.52 -21.03 13.52
N TYR A 165 4.30 -21.63 12.35
CA TYR A 165 3.39 -22.76 12.20
C TYR A 165 3.78 -23.94 13.11
N LEU A 166 5.07 -24.30 13.17
CA LEU A 166 5.58 -25.34 14.05
C LEU A 166 5.41 -24.97 15.54
N LEU A 167 5.65 -23.71 15.92
CA LEU A 167 5.40 -23.22 17.30
C LEU A 167 3.92 -23.32 17.71
N LYS A 168 3.00 -23.29 16.73
CA LYS A 168 1.57 -23.55 16.94
C LYS A 168 1.19 -25.02 16.77
N LYS A 169 2.14 -25.93 17.03
CA LYS A 169 1.93 -27.38 17.00
C LYS A 169 1.44 -27.90 15.65
N SER A 170 1.84 -27.22 14.56
CA SER A 170 1.43 -27.58 13.20
C SER A 170 -0.09 -27.53 12.99
N ASP A 171 -0.77 -26.58 13.65
CA ASP A 171 -2.21 -26.36 13.50
C ASP A 171 -2.47 -25.08 12.69
N PRO A 172 -2.91 -25.19 11.42
CA PRO A 172 -3.17 -24.02 10.58
C PRO A 172 -4.36 -23.19 11.08
N ALA A 173 -5.34 -23.81 11.76
CA ALA A 173 -6.48 -23.09 12.32
C ALA A 173 -6.06 -22.24 13.53
N ALA A 174 -5.13 -22.75 14.35
CA ALA A 174 -4.55 -21.99 15.46
C ALA A 174 -3.75 -20.77 14.97
N VAL A 175 -2.97 -20.94 13.90
CA VAL A 175 -2.24 -19.84 13.25
C VAL A 175 -3.20 -18.81 12.68
N GLN A 176 -4.21 -19.25 11.91
CA GLN A 176 -5.21 -18.36 11.34
C GLN A 176 -5.92 -17.53 12.42
N LYS A 177 -6.38 -18.18 13.50
CA LYS A 177 -7.05 -17.49 14.61
C LYS A 177 -6.17 -16.43 15.25
N GLU A 178 -4.90 -16.76 15.50
CA GLU A 178 -3.92 -15.83 16.06
C GLU A 178 -3.69 -14.64 15.12
N THR A 179 -3.45 -14.88 13.83
CA THR A 179 -3.19 -13.83 12.87
C THR A 179 -4.38 -12.89 12.71
N VAL A 180 -5.60 -13.40 12.64
CA VAL A 180 -6.79 -12.53 12.54
C VAL A 180 -6.98 -11.70 13.80
N GLU A 181 -6.75 -12.30 14.96
CA GLU A 181 -6.87 -11.59 16.24
C GLU A 181 -5.86 -10.43 16.33
N LEU A 182 -4.62 -10.68 15.91
CA LEU A 182 -3.57 -9.68 15.78
C LEU A 182 -4.00 -8.51 14.89
N ILE A 183 -4.50 -8.79 13.68
CA ILE A 183 -4.89 -7.74 12.74
C ILE A 183 -6.11 -6.94 13.23
N ASN A 184 -7.02 -7.53 14.00
CA ASN A 184 -8.11 -6.79 14.63
C ASN A 184 -7.60 -5.71 15.60
N TYR A 185 -6.50 -5.97 16.31
CA TYR A 185 -5.85 -4.98 17.18
C TYR A 185 -5.14 -3.90 16.38
N VAL A 186 -4.42 -4.28 15.32
CA VAL A 186 -3.75 -3.35 14.40
C VAL A 186 -4.76 -2.39 13.78
N ASP A 187 -5.87 -2.89 13.22
CA ASP A 187 -6.96 -2.08 12.66
C ASP A 187 -7.52 -1.07 13.69
N GLY A 188 -7.65 -1.51 14.96
CA GLY A 188 -8.06 -0.65 16.06
C GLY A 188 -7.12 0.55 16.30
N MET A 189 -5.80 0.36 16.13
CA MET A 189 -4.80 1.43 16.29
C MET A 189 -4.83 2.45 15.14
N TYR A 190 -5.10 1.99 13.92
CA TYR A 190 -5.14 2.85 12.72
C TYR A 190 -6.39 3.72 12.59
N ARG A 191 -7.45 3.40 13.35
CA ARG A 191 -8.71 4.12 13.32
C ARG A 191 -8.56 5.62 13.64
N ALA A 192 -7.59 5.99 14.47
CA ALA A 192 -7.29 7.39 14.81
C ALA A 192 -6.80 8.21 13.60
N LEU A 193 -6.23 7.55 12.59
CA LEU A 193 -5.75 8.18 11.34
C LEU A 193 -6.78 8.12 10.21
N ASN A 194 -8.01 7.66 10.49
CA ASN A 194 -9.04 7.37 9.47
C ASN A 194 -8.54 6.39 8.38
N ILE A 195 -7.71 5.44 8.80
CA ILE A 195 -7.22 4.32 8.00
C ILE A 195 -7.91 3.05 8.51
N GLN A 196 -8.35 2.20 7.59
CA GLN A 196 -8.93 0.90 7.91
C GLN A 196 -8.07 -0.22 7.33
N ILE A 197 -7.64 -1.15 8.17
CA ILE A 197 -6.85 -2.31 7.76
C ILE A 197 -7.81 -3.45 7.44
N VAL A 198 -7.72 -3.98 6.22
CA VAL A 198 -8.57 -5.07 5.75
C VAL A 198 -7.70 -6.24 5.35
N LEU A 199 -7.92 -7.40 5.98
CA LEU A 199 -7.20 -8.62 5.66
C LEU A 199 -7.79 -9.22 4.37
N VAL A 200 -7.02 -9.17 3.27
CA VAL A 200 -7.44 -9.70 1.97
C VAL A 200 -7.02 -11.14 1.74
N GLY A 201 -6.04 -11.63 2.49
CA GLY A 201 -5.63 -13.03 2.45
C GLY A 201 -4.60 -13.38 3.51
N LEU A 202 -4.47 -14.68 3.75
CA LEU A 202 -3.51 -15.25 4.68
C LEU A 202 -2.84 -16.45 4.01
N GLU A 203 -1.51 -16.46 3.98
CA GLU A 203 -0.74 -17.64 3.55
C GLU A 203 0.09 -18.19 4.70
N ILE A 204 -0.06 -19.49 4.97
CA ILE A 204 0.69 -20.20 5.99
C ILE A 204 1.60 -21.20 5.29
N TRP A 205 2.90 -21.06 5.49
CA TRP A 205 3.92 -21.97 4.95
C TRP A 205 3.95 -23.27 5.75
N THR A 206 2.97 -24.15 5.52
CA THR A 206 2.77 -25.40 6.28
C THR A 206 3.76 -26.51 5.91
N ASP A 207 4.38 -26.44 4.74
CA ASP A 207 5.40 -27.37 4.27
C ASP A 207 6.81 -26.89 4.69
N THR A 208 7.30 -25.78 4.14
CA THR A 208 8.65 -25.25 4.33
C THR A 208 8.67 -23.74 4.14
N ASN A 209 9.73 -23.06 4.60
CA ASN A 209 9.89 -21.64 4.28
C ASN A 209 10.28 -21.44 2.81
N HIS A 210 9.51 -20.66 2.06
CA HIS A 210 9.79 -20.37 0.64
C HIS A 210 10.85 -19.28 0.42
N ILE A 211 11.32 -18.65 1.50
CA ILE A 211 12.51 -17.81 1.54
C ILE A 211 13.38 -18.21 2.74
N SER A 212 14.69 -17.91 2.70
CA SER A 212 15.50 -18.05 3.91
C SER A 212 15.16 -16.92 4.89
N VAL A 213 14.44 -17.28 5.96
CA VAL A 213 14.10 -16.41 7.09
C VAL A 213 15.11 -16.52 8.24
N MET A 214 15.97 -17.54 8.22
CA MET A 214 16.95 -17.77 9.29
C MET A 214 18.30 -17.09 9.03
N ASP A 215 18.67 -16.91 7.76
CA ASP A 215 19.97 -16.37 7.36
C ASP A 215 19.94 -14.85 7.12
N GLY A 216 20.95 -14.14 7.64
CA GLY A 216 21.16 -12.71 7.36
C GLY A 216 20.48 -11.78 8.36
N SER A 217 20.50 -10.48 8.04
CA SER A 217 19.85 -9.42 8.81
C SER A 217 18.34 -9.36 8.53
N ALA A 218 17.59 -8.61 9.36
CA ALA A 218 16.19 -8.32 9.07
C ALA A 218 15.99 -7.69 7.68
N GLY A 219 16.94 -6.87 7.22
CA GLY A 219 16.91 -6.25 5.88
C GLY A 219 17.06 -7.25 4.76
N ASP A 220 17.98 -8.20 4.91
CA ASP A 220 18.14 -9.27 3.94
C ASP A 220 16.84 -10.09 3.80
N VAL A 221 16.18 -10.37 4.92
CA VAL A 221 14.92 -11.13 4.94
C VAL A 221 13.77 -10.32 4.35
N LEU A 222 13.66 -9.03 4.68
CA LEU A 222 12.66 -8.13 4.09
C LEU A 222 12.81 -8.06 2.56
N SER A 223 14.04 -7.87 2.05
CA SER A 223 14.32 -7.84 0.62
C SER A 223 13.91 -9.14 -0.08
N ARG A 224 14.24 -10.30 0.50
CA ARG A 224 13.78 -11.60 -0.02
C ARG A 224 12.26 -11.74 0.02
N PHE A 225 11.63 -11.28 1.10
CA PHE A 225 10.17 -11.35 1.25
C PHE A 225 9.45 -10.51 0.20
N VAL A 226 9.86 -9.26 -0.02
CA VAL A 226 9.21 -8.42 -1.05
C VAL A 226 9.48 -8.95 -2.46
N SER A 227 10.67 -9.54 -2.71
CA SER A 227 10.99 -10.24 -3.97
C SER A 227 10.08 -11.45 -4.20
N TRP A 228 9.88 -12.28 -3.18
CA TRP A 228 8.96 -13.43 -3.22
C TRP A 228 7.50 -12.97 -3.37
N ARG A 229 7.06 -11.94 -2.63
CA ARG A 229 5.71 -11.36 -2.74
C ARG A 229 5.43 -11.00 -4.19
N GLN A 230 6.38 -10.33 -4.82
CA GLN A 230 6.22 -9.84 -6.17
C GLN A 230 6.29 -10.97 -7.21
N LYS A 231 7.19 -11.95 -7.05
CA LYS A 231 7.33 -13.08 -7.97
C LYS A 231 6.20 -14.09 -7.87
N ASP A 232 5.63 -14.28 -6.69
CA ASP A 232 4.73 -15.38 -6.40
C ASP A 232 3.37 -14.89 -5.92
N LEU A 233 3.32 -14.14 -4.81
CA LEU A 233 2.07 -13.76 -4.14
C LEU A 233 1.17 -12.87 -5.00
N LEU A 234 1.71 -11.79 -5.59
CA LEU A 234 0.93 -10.83 -6.38
C LEU A 234 0.31 -11.43 -7.65
N LYS A 235 0.85 -12.55 -8.15
CA LYS A 235 0.24 -13.27 -9.29
C LYS A 235 -1.07 -13.96 -8.95
N ARG A 236 -1.31 -14.26 -7.66
CA ARG A 236 -2.48 -15.00 -7.18
C ARG A 236 -3.39 -14.19 -6.27
N SER A 237 -2.85 -13.23 -5.51
CA SER A 237 -3.61 -12.37 -4.61
C SER A 237 -3.06 -10.96 -4.65
N ARG A 238 -3.82 -10.05 -5.25
CA ARG A 238 -3.54 -8.62 -5.16
C ARG A 238 -3.70 -8.14 -3.72
N ASN A 239 -2.86 -7.20 -3.33
CA ASN A 239 -2.88 -6.52 -2.04
C ASN A 239 -2.07 -5.23 -2.14
N ASP A 240 -2.37 -4.26 -1.28
CA ASP A 240 -1.67 -2.98 -1.22
C ASP A 240 -0.30 -3.12 -0.57
N VAL A 241 -0.23 -3.99 0.44
CA VAL A 241 0.96 -4.28 1.24
C VAL A 241 0.87 -5.70 1.81
N SER A 242 2.01 -6.36 2.00
CA SER A 242 2.05 -7.64 2.72
C SER A 242 2.95 -7.61 3.94
N HIS A 243 2.59 -8.36 4.98
CA HIS A 243 3.39 -8.49 6.20
C HIS A 243 3.76 -9.94 6.47
N LEU A 244 5.04 -10.22 6.72
CA LEU A 244 5.53 -11.56 7.07
C LEU A 244 5.74 -11.69 8.59
N ILE A 245 5.09 -12.66 9.20
CA ILE A 245 5.26 -13.01 10.62
C ILE A 245 6.19 -14.23 10.72
N ILE A 246 7.29 -14.09 11.46
CA ILE A 246 8.38 -15.07 11.51
C ILE A 246 8.51 -15.64 12.94
N GLY A 247 8.40 -16.96 13.08
CA GLY A 247 8.48 -17.68 14.35
C GLY A 247 9.89 -17.82 14.90
N ARG A 248 10.53 -16.70 15.24
CA ARG A 248 11.88 -16.65 15.83
C ARG A 248 12.02 -15.49 16.81
N SER A 249 13.14 -15.44 17.52
CA SER A 249 13.59 -14.26 18.27
C SER A 249 14.10 -13.15 17.34
N SER A 250 14.45 -12.00 17.91
CA SER A 250 14.97 -10.84 17.17
C SER A 250 16.18 -11.16 16.26
N TYR A 251 16.32 -10.36 15.20
CA TYR A 251 17.49 -10.26 14.33
C TYR A 251 18.46 -9.24 14.93
N ASP A 252 19.39 -9.70 15.76
CA ASP A 252 20.44 -8.86 16.37
C ASP A 252 19.90 -7.59 17.06
N GLY A 253 18.75 -7.72 17.72
CA GLY A 253 18.04 -6.62 18.40
C GLY A 253 16.74 -6.20 17.70
N SER A 254 16.65 -6.40 16.38
CA SER A 254 15.48 -6.00 15.60
C SER A 254 14.36 -7.03 15.66
N ILE A 255 13.12 -6.60 15.89
CA ILE A 255 11.96 -7.50 15.82
C ILE A 255 11.02 -7.22 14.65
N GLY A 256 11.30 -6.19 13.85
CA GLY A 256 10.49 -5.76 12.72
C GLY A 256 11.32 -4.98 11.72
N MET A 257 10.86 -4.95 10.47
CA MET A 257 11.46 -4.11 9.44
C MET A 257 10.50 -3.80 8.30
N ALA A 258 10.55 -2.58 7.78
CA ALA A 258 9.70 -2.11 6.70
C ALA A 258 10.36 -1.03 5.84
N PHE A 259 10.01 -0.98 4.55
CA PHE A 259 10.35 0.17 3.72
C PHE A 259 9.39 1.34 3.98
N VAL A 260 9.91 2.57 3.91
CA VAL A 260 9.12 3.78 4.20
C VAL A 260 8.40 4.31 2.96
N GLY A 261 7.10 4.55 3.07
CA GLY A 261 6.28 5.19 2.04
C GLY A 261 6.05 4.31 0.80
N THR A 262 6.14 2.99 0.98
CA THR A 262 6.08 2.01 -0.09
C THR A 262 4.76 1.27 -0.19
N VAL A 263 3.74 1.68 0.57
CA VAL A 263 2.36 1.22 0.37
C VAL A 263 1.95 1.41 -1.10
N CYS A 264 1.18 0.46 -1.66
CA CYS A 264 0.87 0.32 -3.09
C CYS A 264 2.04 -0.12 -3.99
N SER A 265 3.28 -0.07 -3.51
CA SER A 265 4.40 -0.55 -4.31
C SER A 265 4.28 -2.06 -4.48
N GLN A 266 4.35 -2.52 -5.72
CA GLN A 266 4.38 -3.96 -5.99
C GLN A 266 5.66 -4.61 -5.44
N VAL A 267 6.68 -3.82 -5.09
CA VAL A 267 8.07 -4.30 -4.98
C VAL A 267 8.75 -4.01 -3.68
N GLN A 268 8.28 -2.97 -3.00
CA GLN A 268 8.72 -2.62 -1.66
C GLN A 268 7.54 -2.52 -0.70
N GLY A 269 6.30 -2.76 -1.18
CA GLY A 269 5.08 -2.78 -0.38
C GLY A 269 5.01 -4.00 0.51
N GLY A 270 5.90 -4.07 1.49
CA GLY A 270 5.86 -5.09 2.52
C GLY A 270 6.72 -4.77 3.73
N SER A 271 6.51 -5.59 4.74
CA SER A 271 7.18 -5.51 6.03
C SER A 271 7.31 -6.91 6.65
N ILE A 272 8.19 -7.05 7.63
CA ILE A 272 8.38 -8.29 8.38
C ILE A 272 8.34 -8.02 9.88
N SER A 273 7.99 -9.03 10.67
CA SER A 273 8.16 -9.00 12.11
C SER A 273 8.40 -10.39 12.69
N THR A 274 8.99 -10.44 13.88
CA THR A 274 9.30 -11.68 14.59
C THR A 274 8.33 -11.90 15.75
N LEU A 275 7.86 -13.13 15.90
CA LEU A 275 6.90 -13.54 16.92
C LEU A 275 7.35 -14.84 17.60
N ASN A 276 8.22 -14.71 18.60
CA ASN A 276 8.68 -15.84 19.41
C ASN A 276 7.70 -16.19 20.54
N HIS A 277 7.26 -15.17 21.30
CA HIS A 277 6.42 -15.34 22.48
C HIS A 277 4.93 -15.16 22.16
N ASN A 278 4.04 -15.65 23.02
CA ASN A 278 2.59 -15.49 22.84
C ASN A 278 2.05 -14.12 23.30
N ASN A 279 2.89 -13.07 23.35
CA ASN A 279 2.44 -11.71 23.69
C ASN A 279 1.90 -11.00 22.44
N MET A 280 0.65 -11.32 22.10
CA MET A 280 0.01 -10.83 20.87
C MET A 280 -0.30 -9.33 20.91
N LEU A 281 -0.65 -8.78 22.07
CA LEU A 281 -0.96 -7.34 22.21
C LEU A 281 0.27 -6.47 21.96
N ARG A 282 1.46 -6.96 22.37
CA ARG A 282 2.72 -6.29 22.08
C ARG A 282 3.07 -6.42 20.60
N HIS A 283 2.94 -7.62 20.03
CA HIS A 283 3.23 -7.85 18.62
C HIS A 283 2.31 -7.03 17.69
N ALA A 284 1.05 -6.78 18.07
CA ALA A 284 0.16 -5.90 17.31
C ALA A 284 0.76 -4.50 17.10
N THR A 285 1.43 -3.95 18.13
CA THR A 285 2.13 -2.67 18.03
C THR A 285 3.28 -2.71 17.05
N VAL A 286 4.01 -3.83 17.00
CA VAL A 286 5.13 -4.03 16.07
C VAL A 286 4.59 -4.02 14.65
N VAL A 287 3.56 -4.82 14.37
CA VAL A 287 2.93 -4.83 13.05
C VAL A 287 2.39 -3.44 12.68
N ALA A 288 1.79 -2.71 13.62
CA ALA A 288 1.33 -1.34 13.39
C ALA A 288 2.49 -0.34 13.16
N HIS A 289 3.63 -0.52 13.82
CA HIS A 289 4.83 0.27 13.58
C HIS A 289 5.36 0.05 12.17
N GLU A 290 5.55 -1.20 11.77
CA GLU A 290 6.08 -1.57 10.47
C GLU A 290 5.15 -1.17 9.31
N LEU A 291 3.83 -1.34 9.49
CA LEU A 291 2.86 -0.83 8.53
C LEU A 291 2.85 0.70 8.49
N GLY A 292 3.15 1.37 9.61
CA GLY A 292 3.30 2.83 9.68
C GLY A 292 4.41 3.33 8.78
N HIS A 293 5.54 2.62 8.77
CA HIS A 293 6.61 2.85 7.79
C HIS A 293 6.12 2.69 6.37
N ASN A 294 5.45 1.58 6.01
CA ASN A 294 4.93 1.41 4.65
C ASN A 294 3.98 2.58 4.26
N LEU A 295 3.25 3.15 5.21
CA LEU A 295 2.39 4.34 5.05
C LEU A 295 3.13 5.68 5.12
N GLY A 296 4.46 5.69 5.12
CA GLY A 296 5.30 6.89 5.01
C GLY A 296 5.72 7.51 6.34
N MET A 297 5.27 6.95 7.47
CA MET A 297 5.57 7.47 8.81
C MET A 297 7.03 7.16 9.16
N LYS A 298 7.75 8.16 9.69
CA LYS A 298 9.13 7.98 10.19
C LYS A 298 9.14 7.96 11.72
N HIS A 299 10.28 7.65 12.32
CA HIS A 299 10.36 7.63 13.77
C HIS A 299 10.10 8.99 14.42
N ASP A 300 9.48 8.95 15.59
CA ASP A 300 9.08 10.12 16.38
C ASP A 300 10.22 10.69 17.26
N ASP A 301 11.32 9.96 17.47
CA ASP A 301 12.29 10.17 18.56
C ASP A 301 12.68 11.63 18.84
N LYS A 302 13.02 12.38 17.78
CA LYS A 302 13.45 13.78 17.89
C LYS A 302 12.36 14.79 17.49
N ARG A 303 11.30 14.32 16.83
CA ARG A 303 10.29 15.17 16.18
C ARG A 303 9.05 15.35 17.07
N CYS A 304 8.63 14.25 17.69
CA CYS A 304 7.49 14.17 18.59
C CYS A 304 7.93 13.39 19.85
N PRO A 305 8.73 14.00 20.75
CA PRO A 305 9.34 13.31 21.89
C PRO A 305 8.29 12.99 22.96
N ALA A 306 7.52 11.93 22.72
CA ALA A 306 6.59 11.32 23.64
C ALA A 306 6.34 9.86 23.19
N SER A 307 5.65 9.11 24.05
CA SER A 307 5.39 7.70 23.83
C SER A 307 4.34 7.51 22.74
N TYR A 308 4.76 7.10 21.54
CA TYR A 308 3.90 6.79 20.38
C TYR A 308 4.35 5.50 19.69
N ILE A 309 3.48 4.95 18.83
CA ILE A 309 3.74 3.73 18.05
C ILE A 309 5.04 3.88 17.26
N MET A 310 5.27 5.02 16.60
CA MET A 310 6.44 5.26 15.74
C MET A 310 7.70 5.65 16.51
N HIS A 311 7.78 5.42 17.82
CA HIS A 311 9.05 5.58 18.54
C HIS A 311 10.00 4.42 18.21
N SER A 312 11.30 4.64 18.13
CA SER A 312 12.31 3.59 17.81
C SER A 312 12.44 2.49 18.87
N THR A 313 11.77 2.65 20.01
CA THR A 313 11.73 1.70 21.11
C THR A 313 10.31 1.62 21.68
N ASP A 314 9.89 0.40 22.01
CA ASP A 314 8.59 0.17 22.64
C ASP A 314 8.53 0.86 24.00
N ASN A 315 7.56 1.74 24.15
CA ASN A 315 7.31 2.50 25.37
C ASN A 315 5.89 2.28 25.90
N GLY A 316 5.18 1.26 25.37
CA GLY A 316 3.83 0.90 25.82
C GLY A 316 2.69 1.71 25.18
N SER A 317 2.99 2.73 24.36
CA SER A 317 1.96 3.49 23.65
C SER A 317 1.37 2.72 22.48
N ARG A 318 0.09 2.97 22.19
CA ARG A 318 -0.63 2.44 21.02
C ARG A 318 -1.31 3.55 20.21
N ASN A 319 -0.83 4.79 20.35
CA ASN A 319 -1.28 5.94 19.56
C ASN A 319 -0.21 6.34 18.55
N PHE A 320 -0.64 6.78 17.38
CA PHE A 320 0.21 7.53 16.45
C PHE A 320 0.32 8.99 16.89
N SER A 321 1.47 9.61 16.62
CA SER A 321 1.70 11.03 16.90
C SER A 321 1.09 11.93 15.82
N THR A 322 1.04 13.24 16.08
CA THR A 322 0.72 14.22 15.02
C THR A 322 1.79 14.23 13.94
N CYS A 323 3.08 14.04 14.27
CA CYS A 323 4.15 13.91 13.29
C CYS A 323 3.93 12.71 12.35
N SER A 324 3.44 11.59 12.88
CA SER A 324 3.09 10.41 12.09
C SER A 324 1.90 10.69 11.15
N SER A 325 0.89 11.42 11.63
CA SER A 325 -0.24 11.87 10.80
C SER A 325 0.22 12.78 9.66
N ASP A 326 1.11 13.74 9.97
CA ASP A 326 1.67 14.66 8.97
C ASP A 326 2.50 13.92 7.91
N ASP A 327 3.30 12.92 8.33
CA ASP A 327 4.08 12.09 7.40
C ASP A 327 3.16 11.32 6.43
N TYR A 328 2.08 10.73 6.95
CA TYR A 328 1.08 10.05 6.14
C TYR A 328 0.38 11.01 5.17
N GLU A 329 -0.06 12.18 5.65
CA GLU A 329 -0.69 13.19 4.79
C GLU A 329 0.26 13.63 3.67
N ASN A 330 1.54 13.86 3.98
CA ASN A 330 2.56 14.21 3.00
C ASN A 330 2.77 13.12 1.94
N LEU A 331 2.69 11.84 2.31
CA LEU A 331 2.73 10.74 1.34
C LEU A 331 1.59 10.87 0.33
N ILE A 332 0.36 11.06 0.82
CA ILE A 332 -0.83 11.18 -0.04
C ILE A 332 -0.78 12.44 -0.91
N LEU A 333 -0.37 13.59 -0.36
CA LEU A 333 -0.25 14.86 -1.10
C LEU A 333 0.80 14.80 -2.20
N ARG A 334 1.83 13.96 -2.07
CA ARG A 334 2.86 13.73 -3.09
C ARG A 334 2.43 12.71 -4.16
N GLY A 335 1.19 12.22 -4.09
CA GLY A 335 0.64 11.25 -5.05
C GLY A 335 0.93 9.78 -4.69
N GLY A 336 1.47 9.51 -3.50
CA GLY A 336 1.57 8.16 -2.95
C GLY A 336 0.22 7.64 -2.44
N GLY A 337 0.10 6.32 -2.23
CA GLY A 337 -1.10 5.74 -1.61
C GLY A 337 -2.34 5.69 -2.50
N ASN A 338 -2.21 5.72 -3.84
CA ASN A 338 -3.35 5.71 -4.76
C ASN A 338 -4.24 4.46 -4.61
N CYS A 339 -3.64 3.31 -4.28
CA CYS A 339 -4.35 2.06 -3.99
C CYS A 339 -5.18 2.10 -2.70
N LEU A 340 -4.96 3.09 -1.82
CA LEU A 340 -5.67 3.16 -0.55
C LEU A 340 -7.08 3.74 -0.67
N ARG A 341 -7.49 4.12 -1.88
CA ARG A 341 -8.75 4.81 -2.16
C ARG A 341 -9.88 3.85 -2.57
N ASN A 342 -9.56 2.61 -2.92
CA ASN A 342 -10.56 1.59 -3.19
C ASN A 342 -10.96 0.87 -1.89
N PRO A 343 -12.22 0.95 -1.45
CA PRO A 343 -12.69 0.04 -0.43
C PRO A 343 -12.69 -1.39 -1.01
N PRO A 344 -12.13 -2.39 -0.30
CA PRO A 344 -12.18 -3.78 -0.74
C PRO A 344 -13.64 -4.24 -0.83
N GLN A 345 -13.95 -5.11 -1.79
CA GLN A 345 -15.32 -5.64 -1.95
C GLN A 345 -15.71 -6.36 -0.65
N THR A 346 -16.74 -5.85 0.02
CA THR A 346 -17.18 -6.36 1.33
C THR A 346 -18.28 -7.38 1.16
N SER A 347 -18.23 -8.40 2.00
CA SER A 347 -18.94 -9.65 1.78
C SER A 347 -20.47 -9.52 1.68
N ASN A 348 -21.02 -9.94 0.54
CA ASN A 348 -22.43 -9.98 0.14
C ASN A 348 -23.33 -10.96 0.92
N VAL A 349 -22.81 -11.68 1.93
CA VAL A 349 -23.57 -12.83 2.49
C VAL A 349 -24.09 -12.61 3.91
N TYR A 350 -23.52 -11.73 4.75
CA TYR A 350 -24.16 -11.37 6.04
C TYR A 350 -23.78 -9.96 6.52
N LYS A 351 -24.29 -8.96 5.82
CA LYS A 351 -24.53 -7.62 6.36
C LYS A 351 -25.91 -7.17 5.92
N GLU A 352 -26.70 -6.64 6.85
CA GLU A 352 -27.64 -5.62 6.43
C GLU A 352 -26.79 -4.45 5.89
N PRO A 353 -26.96 -4.02 4.63
CA PRO A 353 -26.29 -2.85 4.10
C PRO A 353 -26.55 -1.65 5.02
N VAL A 354 -25.47 -0.98 5.46
CA VAL A 354 -25.58 0.15 6.39
C VAL A 354 -25.25 1.42 5.65
N CYS A 355 -26.30 2.05 5.14
CA CYS A 355 -26.15 3.30 4.45
C CYS A 355 -25.54 4.39 5.35
N GLY A 356 -24.51 5.07 4.83
CA GLY A 356 -23.86 6.21 5.48
C GLY A 356 -22.61 5.86 6.28
N ASN A 357 -21.89 4.80 5.89
CA ASN A 357 -20.68 4.31 6.53
C ASN A 357 -19.40 4.52 5.70
N ASN A 358 -19.51 5.24 4.57
CA ASN A 358 -18.48 5.51 3.56
C ASN A 358 -17.95 4.26 2.81
N VAL A 359 -18.71 3.17 2.79
CA VAL A 359 -18.39 1.96 1.99
C VAL A 359 -19.65 1.49 1.30
N VAL A 360 -19.57 1.33 -0.02
CA VAL A 360 -20.66 0.78 -0.82
C VAL A 360 -20.83 -0.71 -0.47
N ASP A 361 -21.83 -1.02 0.36
CA ASP A 361 -22.20 -2.39 0.73
C ASP A 361 -23.13 -3.03 -0.35
N ASN A 362 -23.43 -4.33 -0.23
CA ASN A 362 -24.34 -5.03 -1.15
C ASN A 362 -25.73 -4.37 -1.21
N LYS A 363 -26.23 -4.08 -2.42
CA LYS A 363 -27.50 -3.35 -2.71
C LYS A 363 -27.42 -1.82 -2.57
N GLU A 364 -26.27 -1.27 -2.19
CA GLU A 364 -26.00 0.15 -2.28
C GLU A 364 -25.36 0.47 -3.64
N GLU A 365 -25.65 1.63 -4.20
CA GLU A 365 -25.04 2.10 -5.44
C GLU A 365 -23.96 3.16 -5.16
N CYS A 366 -23.99 3.74 -3.96
CA CYS A 366 -23.04 4.74 -3.48
C CYS A 366 -23.14 4.87 -1.95
N ASP A 367 -22.08 5.33 -1.29
CA ASP A 367 -22.11 5.67 0.14
C ASP A 367 -21.15 6.84 0.40
N CYS A 368 -21.72 8.00 0.74
CA CYS A 368 -20.98 9.24 1.01
C CYS A 368 -21.00 9.64 2.50
N GLY A 369 -21.32 8.70 3.39
CA GLY A 369 -21.46 8.97 4.81
C GLY A 369 -22.88 9.41 5.20
N LYS A 370 -23.05 9.83 6.46
CA LYS A 370 -24.37 10.21 6.98
C LYS A 370 -24.92 11.45 6.25
N PRO A 371 -26.25 11.68 6.25
CA PRO A 371 -26.85 12.87 5.62
C PRO A 371 -26.29 14.23 6.07
N GLN A 372 -25.70 14.30 7.26
CA GLN A 372 -25.09 15.51 7.82
C GLN A 372 -23.66 15.76 7.30
N GLU A 373 -23.00 14.72 6.80
CA GLU A 373 -21.59 14.70 6.39
C GLU A 373 -21.44 14.62 4.86
N CYS A 374 -22.43 14.04 4.17
CA CYS A 374 -22.39 13.85 2.72
C CYS A 374 -22.54 15.17 1.95
N THR A 375 -21.52 15.49 1.17
CA THR A 375 -21.48 16.64 0.25
C THR A 375 -21.68 16.22 -1.22
N ASN A 376 -21.81 14.92 -1.49
CA ASN A 376 -21.84 14.38 -2.85
C ASN A 376 -23.25 14.43 -3.45
N PRO A 377 -23.52 15.24 -4.48
CA PRO A 377 -24.86 15.38 -5.07
C PRO A 377 -25.31 14.15 -5.87
N CYS A 378 -24.39 13.23 -6.16
CA CYS A 378 -24.65 12.02 -6.94
C CYS A 378 -25.23 10.90 -6.08
N CYS A 379 -25.09 11.00 -4.76
CA CYS A 379 -25.48 9.97 -3.81
C CYS A 379 -26.53 10.50 -2.85
N ASP A 380 -27.67 9.81 -2.77
CA ASP A 380 -28.63 10.08 -1.72
C ASP A 380 -28.14 9.42 -0.42
N ALA A 381 -27.58 10.23 0.48
CA ALA A 381 -27.03 9.80 1.76
C ALA A 381 -28.05 9.13 2.70
N ALA A 382 -29.35 9.28 2.48
CA ALA A 382 -30.38 8.62 3.27
C ALA A 382 -30.69 7.20 2.76
N THR A 383 -30.48 6.94 1.47
CA THR A 383 -30.87 5.69 0.82
C THR A 383 -29.71 4.90 0.22
N CYS A 384 -28.52 5.50 0.12
CA CYS A 384 -27.31 4.95 -0.48
C CYS A 384 -27.53 4.44 -1.90
N LYS A 385 -28.35 5.20 -2.62
CA LYS A 385 -28.64 5.02 -4.03
C LYS A 385 -28.19 6.23 -4.81
N LEU A 386 -27.87 6.00 -6.08
CA LEU A 386 -27.57 7.08 -6.97
C LEU A 386 -28.82 7.96 -7.14
N THR A 387 -28.61 9.27 -7.14
CA THR A 387 -29.69 10.21 -7.43
C THR A 387 -30.21 9.98 -8.85
N PRO A 388 -31.50 10.25 -9.15
CA PRO A 388 -32.05 10.01 -10.48
C PRO A 388 -31.22 10.69 -11.58
N GLY A 389 -30.74 9.89 -12.54
CA GLY A 389 -29.87 10.36 -13.62
C GLY A 389 -28.37 10.21 -13.35
N SER A 390 -27.95 9.83 -12.15
CA SER A 390 -26.55 9.54 -11.81
C SER A 390 -26.16 8.11 -12.25
N GLN A 391 -24.94 7.93 -12.72
CA GLN A 391 -24.33 6.64 -13.10
C GLN A 391 -23.21 6.21 -12.16
N CYS A 392 -22.61 7.16 -11.45
CA CYS A 392 -21.56 6.95 -10.48
C CYS A 392 -21.62 8.04 -9.41
N ALA A 393 -20.98 7.78 -8.27
CA ALA A 393 -20.81 8.79 -7.22
C ALA A 393 -19.34 9.03 -6.85
N GLN A 394 -18.45 8.05 -7.04
CA GLN A 394 -17.06 8.10 -6.58
C GLN A 394 -16.12 7.41 -7.56
N GLY A 395 -14.83 7.71 -7.47
CA GLY A 395 -13.78 7.14 -8.32
C GLY A 395 -13.21 8.13 -9.36
N LEU A 396 -11.98 7.88 -9.84
CA LEU A 396 -11.24 8.78 -10.74
C LEU A 396 -11.89 8.91 -12.13
N CYS A 397 -12.71 7.93 -12.51
CA CYS A 397 -13.50 7.90 -13.74
C CYS A 397 -14.96 8.34 -13.53
N CYS A 398 -15.28 8.99 -12.41
CA CYS A 398 -16.57 9.61 -12.16
C CYS A 398 -16.46 11.14 -12.21
N GLU A 399 -17.28 11.79 -13.04
CA GLU A 399 -17.33 13.25 -13.14
C GLU A 399 -18.79 13.70 -13.27
N ASN A 400 -19.21 14.65 -12.44
CA ASN A 400 -20.58 15.18 -12.43
C ASN A 400 -21.66 14.07 -12.43
N CYS A 401 -21.45 13.04 -11.61
CA CYS A 401 -22.32 11.87 -11.47
C CYS A 401 -22.44 10.99 -12.73
N LYS A 402 -21.54 11.16 -13.71
CA LYS A 402 -21.50 10.38 -14.95
C LYS A 402 -20.15 9.70 -15.09
N PHE A 403 -20.12 8.54 -15.74
CA PHE A 403 -18.83 7.95 -16.12
C PHE A 403 -18.13 8.91 -17.07
N LYS A 404 -16.84 9.15 -16.82
CA LYS A 404 -15.98 9.79 -17.80
C LYS A 404 -16.01 8.98 -19.08
N VAL A 405 -15.97 9.66 -20.21
CA VAL A 405 -15.94 9.00 -21.53
C VAL A 405 -14.76 8.02 -21.61
N ALA A 406 -14.97 6.91 -22.34
CA ALA A 406 -13.88 5.99 -22.62
C ALA A 406 -12.70 6.75 -23.25
N GLY A 407 -11.48 6.50 -22.79
CA GLY A 407 -10.31 7.26 -23.24
C GLY A 407 -9.96 8.50 -22.42
N ALA A 408 -10.77 8.88 -21.43
CA ALA A 408 -10.36 9.89 -20.47
C ALA A 408 -9.24 9.35 -19.58
N GLU A 409 -8.11 10.03 -19.54
CA GLU A 409 -6.99 9.67 -18.66
C GLU A 409 -7.40 9.81 -17.19
N CYS A 410 -7.25 8.73 -16.42
CA CYS A 410 -7.55 8.72 -14.98
C CYS A 410 -6.30 8.67 -14.12
N ARG A 411 -5.20 8.10 -14.63
CA ARG A 411 -3.88 8.17 -14.00
C ARG A 411 -2.84 8.48 -15.07
N SER A 412 -2.09 9.55 -14.81
CA SER A 412 -0.94 9.92 -15.63
C SER A 412 0.27 9.10 -15.23
N LYS A 413 1.12 8.77 -16.21
CA LYS A 413 2.42 8.16 -15.93
C LYS A 413 3.31 9.10 -15.10
N MET A 414 4.02 8.54 -14.13
CA MET A 414 4.91 9.27 -13.23
C MET A 414 6.36 9.36 -13.74
N ASP A 415 6.78 8.39 -14.57
CA ASP A 415 8.13 8.29 -15.12
C ASP A 415 8.07 7.81 -16.58
N PHE A 416 9.22 7.74 -17.27
CA PHE A 416 9.33 7.13 -18.58
C PHE A 416 8.92 5.65 -18.56
N CYS A 417 9.26 4.94 -17.49
CA CYS A 417 9.01 3.52 -17.35
C CYS A 417 7.59 3.19 -16.86
N ASP A 418 6.79 4.20 -16.53
CA ASP A 418 5.40 4.07 -16.12
C ASP A 418 4.46 4.31 -17.31
N LEU A 419 3.28 3.67 -17.31
CA LEU A 419 2.30 3.78 -18.40
C LEU A 419 1.04 4.51 -17.90
N PRO A 420 0.36 5.31 -18.72
CA PRO A 420 -0.89 5.94 -18.32
C PRO A 420 -2.08 4.97 -18.40
N GLU A 421 -3.10 5.20 -17.56
CA GLU A 421 -4.37 4.47 -17.60
C GLU A 421 -5.55 5.39 -17.90
N TYR A 422 -6.52 4.78 -18.59
CA TYR A 422 -7.66 5.44 -19.18
C TYR A 422 -8.97 4.79 -18.72
N CYS A 423 -9.97 5.63 -18.48
CA CYS A 423 -11.32 5.19 -18.21
C CYS A 423 -11.87 4.37 -19.38
N ASN A 424 -12.59 3.30 -19.07
CA ASN A 424 -13.23 2.46 -20.08
C ASN A 424 -14.64 2.95 -20.47
N GLY A 425 -15.15 4.03 -19.85
CA GLY A 425 -16.48 4.59 -20.10
C GLY A 425 -17.65 3.85 -19.44
N SER A 426 -17.39 2.80 -18.68
CA SER A 426 -18.42 1.95 -18.04
C SER A 426 -18.16 1.66 -16.57
N ASN A 427 -17.00 2.06 -16.05
CA ASN A 427 -16.61 1.91 -14.65
C ASN A 427 -16.21 3.27 -14.07
N ALA A 428 -16.53 3.47 -12.79
CA ALA A 428 -16.20 4.69 -12.05
C ALA A 428 -14.73 4.73 -11.57
N TYR A 429 -14.08 3.57 -11.52
CA TYR A 429 -12.69 3.43 -11.08
C TYR A 429 -11.72 3.29 -12.25
N CYS A 430 -10.50 3.78 -12.04
CA CYS A 430 -9.41 3.66 -13.00
C CYS A 430 -8.97 2.18 -13.09
N PRO A 431 -8.54 1.69 -14.27
CA PRO A 431 -7.87 0.40 -14.39
C PRO A 431 -6.62 0.29 -13.51
N ASP A 432 -6.10 -0.93 -13.41
CA ASP A 432 -4.93 -1.22 -12.60
C ASP A 432 -3.67 -0.57 -13.17
N ASP A 433 -2.82 -0.09 -12.26
CA ASP A 433 -1.52 0.51 -12.58
C ASP A 433 -0.62 -0.51 -13.29
N VAL A 434 -0.25 -0.18 -14.53
CA VAL A 434 0.67 -0.95 -15.35
C VAL A 434 1.89 -0.14 -15.73
N TYR A 435 3.02 -0.81 -15.86
CA TYR A 435 4.30 -0.17 -16.17
C TYR A 435 5.11 -0.97 -17.18
N ILE A 436 6.11 -0.35 -17.79
CA ILE A 436 7.02 -0.98 -18.75
C ILE A 436 7.79 -2.11 -18.07
N MET A 437 7.83 -3.27 -18.72
CA MET A 437 8.46 -4.48 -18.20
C MET A 437 9.91 -4.23 -17.73
N ASN A 438 10.24 -4.81 -16.58
CA ASN A 438 11.58 -4.71 -15.98
C ASN A 438 12.68 -5.15 -16.94
N GLY A 439 13.79 -4.41 -16.93
CA GLY A 439 14.93 -4.60 -17.81
C GLY A 439 14.78 -3.96 -19.19
N TYR A 440 13.64 -3.30 -19.49
CA TYR A 440 13.53 -2.48 -20.69
C TYR A 440 14.52 -1.30 -20.62
N PRO A 441 15.33 -1.04 -21.65
CA PRO A 441 16.32 0.03 -21.61
C PRO A 441 15.66 1.42 -21.62
N CYS A 442 16.12 2.30 -20.75
CA CYS A 442 15.70 3.71 -20.66
C CYS A 442 16.93 4.63 -20.62
N ASP A 443 16.70 5.95 -20.64
CA ASP A 443 17.75 6.98 -20.71
C ASP A 443 18.84 6.69 -21.77
N ASN A 444 18.44 6.64 -23.05
CA ASN A 444 19.34 6.36 -24.17
C ASN A 444 20.13 5.04 -24.03
N MET A 445 19.49 3.99 -23.49
CA MET A 445 20.09 2.66 -23.23
C MET A 445 21.18 2.65 -22.15
N LYS A 446 21.24 3.68 -21.29
CA LYS A 446 22.19 3.74 -20.18
C LYS A 446 21.61 3.22 -18.88
N ALA A 447 20.28 3.16 -18.77
CA ALA A 447 19.56 2.71 -17.59
C ALA A 447 18.52 1.65 -17.95
N TYR A 448 17.89 1.06 -16.93
CA TYR A 448 16.83 0.07 -17.11
C TYR A 448 15.58 0.47 -16.34
N CYS A 449 14.44 0.21 -16.95
CA CYS A 449 13.16 0.23 -16.26
C CYS A 449 13.15 -0.86 -15.20
N TYR A 450 12.80 -0.48 -13.98
CA TYR A 450 12.59 -1.42 -12.89
C TYR A 450 11.46 -0.87 -12.02
N TYR A 451 10.31 -1.55 -12.09
CA TYR A 451 9.09 -1.20 -11.35
C TYR A 451 8.54 0.18 -11.64
N GLY A 452 8.37 0.48 -12.92
CA GLY A 452 7.79 1.74 -13.37
C GLY A 452 8.72 2.94 -13.28
N VAL A 453 9.94 2.77 -12.76
CA VAL A 453 10.93 3.84 -12.66
C VAL A 453 12.16 3.51 -13.50
N CYS A 454 12.64 4.48 -14.27
CA CYS A 454 13.95 4.41 -14.91
C CYS A 454 15.04 4.57 -13.85
N GLN A 455 15.62 3.46 -13.39
CA GLN A 455 16.56 3.49 -12.27
C GLN A 455 17.88 4.13 -12.69
N SER A 456 18.25 5.23 -12.03
CA SER A 456 19.50 5.93 -12.27
C SER A 456 20.11 6.43 -10.96
N PHE A 457 21.44 6.46 -10.91
CA PHE A 457 22.15 7.07 -9.79
C PHE A 457 21.83 8.56 -9.64
N ASP A 458 21.69 9.29 -10.76
CA ASP A 458 21.40 10.72 -10.75
C ASP A 458 20.04 11.00 -10.12
N SER A 459 19.00 10.29 -10.55
CA SER A 459 17.65 10.45 -9.99
C SER A 459 17.61 10.09 -8.50
N GLN A 460 18.33 9.05 -8.09
CA GLN A 460 18.43 8.70 -6.67
C GLN A 460 19.17 9.79 -5.86
N CYS A 461 20.30 10.30 -6.38
CA CYS A 461 21.03 11.40 -5.78
C CYS A 461 20.16 12.67 -5.64
N GLU A 462 19.39 13.02 -6.68
CA GLU A 462 18.47 14.17 -6.62
C GLU A 462 17.34 13.96 -5.62
N SER A 463 16.83 12.72 -5.48
CA SER A 463 15.79 12.41 -4.50
C SER A 463 16.27 12.57 -3.05
N ILE A 464 17.56 12.33 -2.79
CA ILE A 464 18.20 12.36 -1.46
C ILE A 464 18.69 13.77 -1.11
N TYR A 465 19.39 14.42 -2.05
CA TYR A 465 20.11 15.67 -1.80
C TYR A 465 19.45 16.91 -2.45
N GLY A 466 18.36 16.70 -3.18
CA GLY A 466 17.67 17.74 -3.93
C GLY A 466 18.21 17.92 -5.36
N LYS A 467 17.50 18.75 -6.13
CA LYS A 467 17.81 19.01 -7.54
C LYS A 467 19.25 19.47 -7.74
N GLY A 468 19.90 18.91 -8.77
CA GLY A 468 21.28 19.23 -9.14
C GLY A 468 22.33 18.27 -8.59
N ALA A 469 22.00 17.42 -7.61
CA ALA A 469 22.87 16.33 -7.19
C ALA A 469 23.02 15.29 -8.32
N ARG A 470 24.20 14.67 -8.41
CA ARG A 470 24.55 13.73 -9.49
C ARG A 470 25.33 12.54 -8.94
N LYS A 471 25.39 11.44 -9.70
CA LYS A 471 26.29 10.30 -9.48
C LYS A 471 27.72 10.82 -9.33
N ALA A 472 28.39 10.39 -8.27
CA ALA A 472 29.81 10.63 -8.14
C ALA A 472 30.63 9.74 -9.11
N PRO A 473 31.89 10.10 -9.41
CA PRO A 473 32.78 9.22 -10.16
C PRO A 473 32.92 7.84 -9.51
N ASP A 474 33.11 6.80 -10.32
CA ASP A 474 33.15 5.40 -9.86
C ASP A 474 34.20 5.17 -8.75
N ILE A 475 35.30 5.92 -8.76
CA ILE A 475 36.33 5.88 -7.70
C ILE A 475 35.80 6.26 -6.30
N CYS A 476 34.74 7.05 -6.21
CA CYS A 476 34.06 7.34 -4.95
C CYS A 476 33.40 6.07 -4.40
N PHE A 477 32.70 5.33 -5.25
CA PHE A 477 32.06 4.05 -4.89
C PHE A 477 33.13 3.02 -4.54
N GLU A 478 34.15 2.85 -5.38
CA GLU A 478 35.23 1.91 -5.12
C GLU A 478 35.94 2.16 -3.79
N LYS A 479 36.26 3.42 -3.46
CA LYS A 479 36.94 3.75 -2.20
C LYS A 479 36.03 3.67 -0.98
N ALA A 480 34.75 4.00 -1.11
CA ALA A 480 33.81 3.94 0.00
C ALA A 480 33.40 2.50 0.27
N ASN A 481 32.89 1.80 -0.74
CA ASN A 481 32.18 0.54 -0.60
C ASN A 481 33.08 -0.67 -0.27
N ILE A 482 34.40 -0.58 -0.52
CA ILE A 482 35.37 -1.59 -0.08
C ILE A 482 35.68 -1.53 1.42
N LYS A 483 35.34 -0.40 2.10
CA LYS A 483 35.64 -0.23 3.53
C LYS A 483 34.77 -1.14 4.38
N GLY A 484 33.51 -1.37 3.98
CA GLY A 484 32.54 -2.11 4.76
C GLY A 484 32.23 -1.37 6.07
N ASP A 485 31.91 -0.09 5.95
CA ASP A 485 31.47 0.76 7.06
C ASP A 485 30.07 1.34 6.78
N ARG A 486 29.57 2.14 7.71
CA ARG A 486 28.24 2.78 7.65
C ARG A 486 28.00 3.59 6.38
N PHE A 487 29.05 4.20 5.80
CA PHE A 487 28.95 5.06 4.62
C PHE A 487 29.46 4.39 3.34
N GLY A 488 29.85 3.12 3.42
CA GLY A 488 30.37 2.37 2.29
C GLY A 488 30.36 0.86 2.51
N ASN A 489 29.36 0.16 1.98
CA ASN A 489 29.16 -1.29 2.14
C ASN A 489 28.26 -1.90 1.04
N CYS A 490 28.20 -3.22 0.98
CA CYS A 490 27.29 -4.02 0.14
C CYS A 490 26.28 -4.76 1.04
N GLY A 491 25.54 -3.99 1.83
CA GLY A 491 24.57 -4.51 2.78
C GLY A 491 25.19 -4.94 4.12
N MET A 492 24.36 -5.53 4.97
CA MET A 492 24.71 -5.95 6.32
C MET A 492 24.38 -7.43 6.51
N ARG A 493 25.31 -8.18 7.09
CA ARG A 493 25.10 -9.59 7.44
C ARG A 493 25.49 -9.83 8.89
N GLY A 494 24.52 -10.23 9.73
CA GLY A 494 24.74 -10.46 11.16
C GLY A 494 25.22 -9.23 11.93
N GLY A 495 24.60 -8.07 11.67
CA GLY A 495 24.95 -6.78 12.27
C GLY A 495 26.26 -6.14 11.78
N VAL A 496 27.02 -6.79 10.91
CA VAL A 496 28.29 -6.26 10.38
C VAL A 496 28.14 -5.86 8.91
N TYR A 497 28.66 -4.68 8.57
CA TYR A 497 28.71 -4.18 7.21
C TYR A 497 29.62 -5.04 6.32
N LYS A 498 29.09 -5.50 5.19
CA LYS A 498 29.83 -6.31 4.22
C LYS A 498 30.67 -5.39 3.33
N LYS A 499 31.96 -5.68 3.22
CA LYS A 499 32.84 -5.05 2.23
C LYS A 499 32.43 -5.47 0.81
N CYS A 500 32.31 -4.51 -0.10
CA CYS A 500 32.10 -4.81 -1.50
C CYS A 500 33.38 -5.29 -2.17
N PRO A 501 33.34 -6.35 -2.98
CA PRO A 501 34.32 -6.54 -4.04
C PRO A 501 34.29 -5.34 -5.00
N VAL A 502 35.44 -4.96 -5.56
CA VAL A 502 35.55 -3.79 -6.46
C VAL A 502 34.55 -3.86 -7.62
N GLN A 503 34.36 -5.05 -8.19
CA GLN A 503 33.41 -5.31 -9.29
C GLN A 503 31.93 -5.04 -8.95
N HIS A 504 31.56 -5.00 -7.67
CA HIS A 504 30.20 -4.74 -7.20
C HIS A 504 30.09 -3.42 -6.44
N SER A 505 31.18 -2.63 -6.38
CA SER A 505 31.23 -1.39 -5.62
C SER A 505 30.16 -0.37 -6.04
N LEU A 506 29.71 -0.38 -7.30
CA LEU A 506 28.65 0.49 -7.78
C LEU A 506 27.24 0.11 -7.28
N CYS A 507 27.06 -1.07 -6.68
CA CYS A 507 25.77 -1.56 -6.18
C CYS A 507 25.67 -1.55 -4.65
N GLY A 508 26.66 -0.93 -3.98
CA GLY A 508 26.68 -0.78 -2.53
C GLY A 508 25.95 0.48 -2.04
N LYS A 509 26.62 1.29 -1.22
CA LYS A 509 26.15 2.63 -0.85
C LYS A 509 26.31 3.62 -1.99
N LEU A 510 25.26 4.43 -2.19
CA LEU A 510 25.19 5.49 -3.16
C LEU A 510 26.21 6.58 -2.84
N GLN A 511 26.97 6.99 -3.86
CA GLN A 511 27.89 8.13 -3.77
C GLN A 511 27.45 9.21 -4.76
N CYS A 512 27.25 10.42 -4.26
CA CYS A 512 26.79 11.57 -5.02
C CYS A 512 27.82 12.71 -5.03
N THR A 513 27.68 13.62 -5.98
CA THR A 513 28.45 14.86 -6.08
C THR A 513 27.51 16.03 -6.41
N SER A 514 28.04 17.25 -6.44
CA SER A 514 27.25 18.48 -6.65
C SER A 514 26.08 18.64 -5.66
N VAL A 515 26.29 18.21 -4.41
CA VAL A 515 25.29 18.28 -3.35
C VAL A 515 25.21 19.71 -2.79
N SER A 516 23.99 20.25 -2.67
CA SER A 516 23.76 21.55 -2.04
C SER A 516 23.80 21.44 -0.51
N LEU A 517 24.57 22.34 0.12
CA LEU A 517 24.70 22.38 1.58
C LEU A 517 23.42 22.85 2.30
N GLN A 518 22.46 23.43 1.58
CA GLN A 518 21.26 24.02 2.18
C GLN A 518 20.22 22.99 2.65
N ASN A 519 20.21 21.78 2.06
CA ASN A 519 19.24 20.71 2.35
C ASN A 519 19.92 19.36 2.62
N LEU A 520 21.08 19.37 3.30
CA LEU A 520 21.80 18.14 3.61
C LEU A 520 21.04 17.29 4.64
N PRO A 521 20.88 15.98 4.41
CA PRO A 521 20.50 15.03 5.45
C PRO A 521 21.47 15.13 6.64
N ALA A 522 20.95 15.00 7.87
CA ALA A 522 21.69 15.20 9.11
C ALA A 522 22.95 14.32 9.27
N TRP A 523 23.03 13.20 8.56
CA TRP A 523 24.11 12.21 8.63
C TRP A 523 24.78 12.02 7.26
N SER A 524 25.14 13.13 6.63
CA SER A 524 25.90 13.12 5.37
C SER A 524 27.39 13.21 5.65
N VAL A 525 28.17 12.30 5.08
CA VAL A 525 29.64 12.31 5.07
C VAL A 525 30.11 12.75 3.70
N VAL A 526 31.16 13.57 3.70
CA VAL A 526 31.90 13.92 2.49
C VAL A 526 33.31 13.37 2.57
N ASN A 527 33.73 12.67 1.53
CA ASN A 527 35.09 12.19 1.37
C ASN A 527 35.69 12.82 0.10
N ASN A 528 36.99 13.13 0.13
CA ASN A 528 37.69 13.55 -1.07
C ASN A 528 38.32 12.33 -1.76
N ALA A 529 37.85 12.00 -2.96
CA ALA A 529 38.50 11.02 -3.81
C ALA A 529 39.06 11.72 -5.06
N SER A 530 40.39 11.85 -5.10
CA SER A 530 41.10 12.35 -6.28
C SER A 530 40.67 13.76 -6.72
N GLY A 531 40.38 14.64 -5.76
CA GLY A 531 39.95 16.03 -6.03
C GLY A 531 38.44 16.20 -6.17
N VAL A 532 37.66 15.12 -6.09
CA VAL A 532 36.18 15.16 -6.12
C VAL A 532 35.61 14.93 -4.73
N LEU A 533 34.66 15.78 -4.34
CA LEU A 533 33.88 15.62 -3.12
C LEU A 533 32.78 14.58 -3.35
N CYS A 534 32.95 13.41 -2.75
CA CYS A 534 32.02 12.28 -2.76
C CYS A 534 31.15 12.37 -1.51
N TRP A 535 29.86 12.58 -1.69
CA TRP A 535 28.87 12.63 -0.63
C TRP A 535 28.18 11.28 -0.51
N SER A 536 28.05 10.81 0.71
CA SER A 536 27.24 9.65 1.07
C SER A 536 26.44 9.98 2.30
N SER A 537 25.23 9.47 2.41
CA SER A 537 24.44 9.59 3.62
C SER A 537 24.23 8.21 4.23
N ASP A 538 24.13 8.21 5.54
CA ASP A 538 23.53 7.09 6.24
C ASP A 538 22.34 7.63 6.99
N PHE A 539 21.15 7.28 6.54
CA PHE A 539 19.97 7.79 7.21
C PHE A 539 19.72 6.93 8.44
N ASP A 540 19.95 7.51 9.61
CA ASP A 540 19.57 6.95 10.90
C ASP A 540 18.05 7.06 11.06
N LEU A 541 17.30 6.39 10.17
CA LEU A 541 15.84 6.35 10.19
C LEU A 541 15.30 5.32 11.19
N GLY A 542 16.19 4.68 11.95
CA GLY A 542 15.91 3.41 12.61
C GLY A 542 16.54 2.25 11.83
N SER A 543 16.96 1.22 12.54
CA SER A 543 17.61 0.05 11.91
C SER A 543 16.61 -1.03 11.49
N ASP A 544 15.33 -0.70 11.53
CA ASP A 544 14.10 -1.30 11.01
C ASP A 544 13.64 -0.62 9.70
N ILE A 545 14.39 0.35 9.18
CA ILE A 545 14.17 0.96 7.88
C ILE A 545 15.40 0.72 7.00
N PRO A 546 15.27 0.09 5.82
CA PRO A 546 16.36 -0.02 4.87
C PRO A 546 16.85 1.36 4.44
N ASP A 547 18.17 1.53 4.43
CA ASP A 547 18.74 2.84 4.19
C ASP A 547 18.51 3.29 2.72
N PRO A 548 17.84 4.43 2.49
CA PRO A 548 17.48 4.89 1.15
C PRO A 548 18.68 5.33 0.31
N ALA A 549 19.86 5.49 0.92
CA ALA A 549 21.13 5.72 0.23
C ALA A 549 21.85 4.42 -0.15
N GLN A 550 21.20 3.26 -0.09
CA GLN A 550 21.66 2.05 -0.80
C GLN A 550 21.23 2.13 -2.26
N VAL A 551 22.12 1.74 -3.18
CA VAL A 551 21.80 1.77 -4.61
C VAL A 551 20.63 0.84 -4.90
N HIS A 552 19.60 1.36 -5.56
CA HIS A 552 18.42 0.56 -5.87
C HIS A 552 18.73 -0.55 -6.87
N ASP A 553 18.09 -1.70 -6.68
CA ASP A 553 18.06 -2.75 -7.68
C ASP A 553 17.51 -2.23 -9.02
N GLY A 554 18.02 -2.79 -10.11
CA GLY A 554 17.72 -2.32 -11.47
C GLY A 554 18.59 -1.16 -11.94
N THR A 555 19.32 -0.48 -11.04
CA THR A 555 20.24 0.61 -11.42
C THR A 555 21.37 0.08 -12.29
N ALA A 556 21.62 0.72 -13.43
CA ALA A 556 22.69 0.29 -14.33
C ALA A 556 24.08 0.53 -13.71
N CYS A 557 24.86 -0.54 -13.55
CA CYS A 557 26.19 -0.51 -12.96
C CYS A 557 27.32 -0.75 -13.99
N GLY A 558 26.98 -0.87 -15.27
CA GLY A 558 27.91 -1.06 -16.36
C GLY A 558 27.19 -1.34 -17.67
N GLU A 559 27.95 -1.49 -18.76
CA GLU A 559 27.37 -1.85 -20.05
C GLU A 559 26.69 -3.22 -19.95
N LYS A 560 25.39 -3.28 -20.27
CA LYS A 560 24.55 -4.49 -20.14
C LYS A 560 24.51 -5.09 -18.73
N LYS A 561 24.75 -4.28 -17.69
CA LYS A 561 24.73 -4.73 -16.29
C LYS A 561 23.83 -3.87 -15.41
N ALA A 562 23.24 -4.50 -14.41
CA ALA A 562 22.39 -3.86 -13.42
C ALA A 562 22.68 -4.38 -12.00
N CYS A 563 22.39 -3.56 -11.00
CA CYS A 563 22.46 -3.94 -9.60
C CYS A 563 21.29 -4.85 -9.24
N VAL A 564 21.59 -5.99 -8.64
CA VAL A 564 20.62 -6.89 -8.02
C VAL A 564 21.27 -7.44 -6.76
N ASP A 565 20.61 -7.32 -5.61
CA ASP A 565 21.11 -7.85 -4.32
C ASP A 565 22.55 -7.39 -3.97
N PHE A 566 22.83 -6.09 -4.16
CA PHE A 566 24.16 -5.47 -3.99
C PHE A 566 25.25 -5.97 -4.94
N GLU A 567 24.90 -6.75 -5.98
CA GLU A 567 25.84 -7.27 -6.96
C GLU A 567 25.58 -6.67 -8.34
N CYS A 568 26.65 -6.22 -8.99
CA CYS A 568 26.61 -5.80 -10.39
C CYS A 568 26.60 -7.03 -11.32
N VAL A 569 25.42 -7.42 -11.79
CA VAL A 569 25.19 -8.63 -12.61
C VAL A 569 24.73 -8.25 -14.02
N ASP A 570 24.65 -9.24 -14.92
CA ASP A 570 24.12 -9.02 -16.28
C ASP A 570 22.64 -8.58 -16.23
N ALA A 571 22.27 -7.55 -16.98
CA ALA A 571 20.93 -6.96 -16.96
C ALA A 571 19.82 -7.95 -17.37
N SER A 572 20.15 -9.08 -18.02
CA SER A 572 19.21 -10.18 -18.26
C SER A 572 18.59 -10.75 -16.98
N HIS A 573 19.26 -10.62 -15.82
CA HIS A 573 18.75 -11.05 -14.52
C HIS A 573 17.54 -10.22 -14.04
N LEU A 574 17.27 -9.06 -14.66
CA LEU A 574 16.08 -8.25 -14.36
C LEU A 574 14.78 -8.89 -14.88
N GLY A 575 14.86 -9.98 -15.64
CA GLY A 575 13.71 -10.77 -16.07
C GLY A 575 13.02 -10.25 -17.33
N TYR A 576 13.67 -9.40 -18.11
CA TYR A 576 13.15 -8.93 -19.39
C TYR A 576 13.01 -10.11 -20.37
N SER A 577 11.77 -10.40 -20.79
CA SER A 577 11.46 -11.57 -21.63
C SER A 577 10.56 -11.24 -22.82
N CYS A 578 10.51 -9.97 -23.22
CA CYS A 578 9.68 -9.52 -24.35
C CYS A 578 10.51 -9.15 -25.59
N ASP A 579 10.36 -9.92 -26.66
CA ASP A 579 10.77 -9.48 -27.99
C ASP A 579 9.70 -8.57 -28.59
N VAL A 580 9.92 -7.26 -28.50
CA VAL A 580 9.00 -6.23 -29.00
C VAL A 580 8.77 -6.34 -30.50
N LYS A 581 9.78 -6.75 -31.28
CA LYS A 581 9.65 -6.86 -32.74
C LYS A 581 8.69 -7.99 -33.12
N GLN A 582 8.77 -9.11 -32.44
CA GLN A 582 7.89 -10.25 -32.70
C GLN A 582 6.52 -10.09 -32.04
N LYS A 583 6.48 -9.65 -30.78
CA LYS A 583 5.26 -9.64 -29.98
C LYS A 583 4.39 -8.42 -30.21
N CYS A 584 5.00 -7.24 -30.30
CA CYS A 584 4.32 -5.96 -30.47
C CYS A 584 4.59 -5.33 -31.84
N ASN A 585 5.04 -6.12 -32.82
CA ASN A 585 5.34 -5.69 -34.20
C ASN A 585 6.28 -4.47 -34.29
N GLY A 586 7.10 -4.22 -33.28
CA GLY A 586 7.98 -3.04 -33.22
C GLY A 586 7.26 -1.71 -32.92
N ASN A 587 5.96 -1.75 -32.64
CA ASN A 587 5.07 -0.59 -32.56
C ASN A 587 4.55 -0.31 -31.13
N GLY A 588 5.28 -0.74 -30.11
CA GLY A 588 4.89 -0.57 -28.72
C GLY A 588 5.94 -1.10 -27.76
N VAL A 589 5.56 -1.27 -26.50
CA VAL A 589 6.38 -1.86 -25.43
C VAL A 589 5.59 -2.94 -24.70
N CYS A 590 6.28 -3.86 -24.03
CA CYS A 590 5.60 -4.80 -23.13
C CYS A 590 5.41 -4.17 -21.75
N ASN A 591 4.22 -4.30 -21.19
CA ASN A 591 3.97 -3.97 -19.79
C ASN A 591 4.37 -5.13 -18.85
N ASN A 592 4.24 -4.90 -17.53
CA ASN A 592 4.51 -5.86 -16.46
C ASN A 592 3.64 -7.14 -16.54
N ASN A 593 2.44 -7.06 -17.13
CA ASN A 593 1.58 -8.22 -17.41
C ASN A 593 1.98 -8.99 -18.68
N ARG A 594 3.06 -8.58 -19.34
CA ARG A 594 3.53 -9.13 -20.62
C ARG A 594 2.56 -8.90 -21.77
N ASN A 595 1.68 -7.91 -21.70
CA ASN A 595 0.87 -7.47 -22.82
C ASN A 595 1.51 -6.28 -23.52
N CYS A 596 1.16 -6.04 -24.79
CA CYS A 596 1.67 -4.87 -25.50
C CYS A 596 0.90 -3.62 -25.06
N HIS A 597 1.66 -2.55 -24.82
CA HIS A 597 1.18 -1.18 -24.78
C HIS A 597 1.63 -0.51 -26.08
N CYS A 598 0.68 -0.26 -26.97
CA CYS A 598 0.94 0.21 -28.33
C CYS A 598 1.15 1.73 -28.37
N ASN A 599 2.03 2.14 -29.28
CA ASN A 599 2.23 3.55 -29.59
C ASN A 599 0.99 4.12 -30.28
N SER A 600 0.82 5.44 -30.19
CA SER A 600 -0.21 6.15 -30.97
C SER A 600 -0.06 5.84 -32.47
N GLY A 601 -1.17 5.53 -33.13
CA GLY A 601 -1.21 5.00 -34.49
C GLY A 601 -1.40 3.48 -34.57
N TRP A 602 -1.26 2.74 -33.46
CA TRP A 602 -1.37 1.27 -33.43
C TRP A 602 -2.37 0.77 -32.37
N ALA A 603 -3.07 -0.32 -32.65
CA ALA A 603 -4.06 -0.91 -31.75
C ALA A 603 -3.52 -2.13 -30.98
N PRO A 604 -3.82 -2.26 -29.67
CA PRO A 604 -3.62 -3.52 -28.95
C PRO A 604 -4.51 -4.64 -29.52
N PRO A 605 -4.20 -5.93 -29.31
CA PRO A 605 -3.20 -6.46 -28.37
C PRO A 605 -1.78 -6.66 -28.95
N PHE A 606 -1.59 -6.59 -30.26
CA PHE A 606 -0.30 -6.91 -30.91
C PHE A 606 0.36 -5.73 -31.63
N CYS A 607 -0.27 -4.55 -31.68
CA CYS A 607 0.22 -3.36 -32.37
C CYS A 607 0.51 -3.57 -33.87
N ASN A 608 -0.26 -4.44 -34.53
CA ASN A 608 -0.17 -4.71 -35.98
C ASN A 608 -1.26 -4.02 -36.80
N GLN A 609 -2.30 -3.50 -36.15
CA GLN A 609 -3.39 -2.79 -36.80
C GLN A 609 -3.32 -1.31 -36.44
N THR A 610 -3.85 -0.44 -37.31
CA THR A 610 -3.95 0.99 -37.03
C THR A 610 -4.91 1.24 -35.87
N GLY A 611 -4.52 2.10 -34.94
CA GLY A 611 -5.34 2.43 -33.77
C GLY A 611 -4.83 3.63 -33.00
N TYR A 612 -5.31 3.80 -31.78
CA TYR A 612 -5.03 4.99 -30.98
C TYR A 612 -4.02 4.78 -29.84
N GLY A 613 -3.36 3.63 -29.79
CA GLY A 613 -2.42 3.26 -28.73
C GLY A 613 -3.08 2.61 -27.51
N GLY A 614 -2.29 2.48 -26.45
CA GLY A 614 -2.70 1.89 -25.18
C GLY A 614 -2.52 0.37 -25.12
N SER A 615 -3.01 -0.24 -24.04
CA SER A 615 -2.95 -1.67 -23.79
C SER A 615 -4.34 -2.23 -23.49
N VAL A 616 -4.46 -3.55 -23.57
CA VAL A 616 -5.65 -4.25 -23.06
C VAL A 616 -5.83 -4.07 -21.54
N ASP A 617 -4.75 -3.76 -20.83
CA ASP A 617 -4.74 -3.61 -19.36
C ASP A 617 -4.97 -2.16 -18.89
N SER A 618 -4.70 -1.16 -19.73
CA SER A 618 -4.70 0.27 -19.35
C SER A 618 -5.95 1.02 -19.80
N GLY A 619 -6.96 0.32 -20.33
CA GLY A 619 -8.11 0.93 -20.99
C GLY A 619 -7.81 1.53 -22.37
N PRO A 620 -8.84 1.96 -23.12
CA PRO A 620 -8.66 2.54 -24.44
C PRO A 620 -7.97 3.91 -24.34
N ALA A 621 -6.91 4.16 -25.11
CA ALA A 621 -6.13 5.41 -24.99
C ALA A 621 -6.72 6.63 -25.73
N HIS A 622 -7.98 6.55 -26.20
CA HIS A 622 -8.60 7.60 -27.01
C HIS A 622 -10.10 7.71 -26.79
N ILE A 623 -10.56 8.95 -26.83
CA ILE A 623 -11.97 9.31 -26.72
C ILE A 623 -12.64 9.15 -28.08
N ASP A 624 -13.48 8.13 -28.23
CA ASP A 624 -14.22 7.90 -29.46
C ASP A 624 -15.19 9.07 -29.76
N THR A 625 -14.87 9.88 -30.77
CA THR A 625 -15.72 11.00 -31.25
C THR A 625 -16.61 10.60 -32.42
N SER A 626 -16.54 9.36 -32.90
CA SER A 626 -17.20 8.93 -34.15
C SER A 626 -18.72 9.17 -34.15
N LEU A 627 -19.38 8.95 -33.01
CA LEU A 627 -20.81 9.21 -32.85
C LEU A 627 -21.15 10.69 -32.98
N ARG A 628 -20.37 11.57 -32.34
CA ARG A 628 -20.56 13.02 -32.41
C ARG A 628 -20.36 13.51 -33.84
N ASP A 629 -19.27 13.07 -34.47
CA ASP A 629 -18.92 13.49 -35.82
C ASP A 629 -19.95 12.95 -36.83
N GLY A 630 -20.44 11.72 -36.63
CA GLY A 630 -21.54 11.12 -37.39
C GLY A 630 -22.86 11.88 -37.23
N LEU A 631 -23.23 12.30 -36.01
CA LEU A 631 -24.42 13.11 -35.77
C LEU A 631 -24.29 14.50 -36.42
N LEU A 632 -23.12 15.14 -36.35
CA LEU A 632 -22.88 16.42 -37.01
C LEU A 632 -23.03 16.28 -38.53
N ILE A 633 -22.45 15.25 -39.15
CA ILE A 633 -22.63 14.98 -40.58
C ILE A 633 -24.10 14.71 -40.91
N PHE A 634 -24.79 13.94 -40.09
CA PHE A 634 -26.20 13.64 -40.30
C PHE A 634 -27.07 14.90 -40.25
N PHE A 635 -26.94 15.74 -39.22
CA PHE A 635 -27.77 16.92 -39.04
C PHE A 635 -27.40 18.10 -39.94
N PHE A 636 -26.11 18.29 -40.26
CA PHE A 636 -25.66 19.42 -41.07
C PHE A 636 -25.53 19.12 -42.57
N LEU A 637 -25.46 17.84 -42.97
CA LEU A 637 -25.32 17.46 -44.38
C LEU A 637 -26.47 16.57 -44.86
N VAL A 638 -26.72 15.44 -44.20
CA VAL A 638 -27.70 14.46 -44.70
C VAL A 638 -29.14 14.98 -44.58
N LEU A 639 -29.54 15.46 -43.40
CA LEU A 639 -30.90 15.92 -43.13
C LEU A 639 -31.32 17.13 -43.99
N PRO A 640 -30.50 18.17 -44.19
CA PRO A 640 -30.83 19.27 -45.09
C PRO A 640 -30.99 18.81 -46.54
N ILE A 641 -30.15 17.88 -47.02
CA ILE A 641 -30.27 17.32 -48.38
C ILE A 641 -31.59 16.56 -48.52
N VAL A 642 -31.96 15.72 -47.55
CA VAL A 642 -33.23 14.99 -47.57
C VAL A 642 -34.42 15.96 -47.58
N ILE A 643 -34.39 17.00 -46.75
CA ILE A 643 -35.44 18.03 -46.72
C ILE A 643 -35.55 18.73 -48.08
N LEU A 644 -34.43 19.11 -48.70
CA LEU A 644 -34.42 19.73 -50.02
C LEU A 644 -34.99 18.80 -51.10
N ILE A 645 -34.67 17.50 -51.05
CA ILE A 645 -35.22 16.50 -51.97
C ILE A 645 -36.73 16.38 -51.79
N VAL A 646 -37.21 16.25 -50.54
CA VAL A 646 -38.65 16.16 -50.23
C VAL A 646 -39.39 17.42 -50.68
N LEU A 647 -38.82 18.61 -50.43
CA LEU A 647 -39.38 19.88 -50.90
C LEU A 647 -39.41 19.95 -52.43
N ALA A 648 -38.36 19.47 -53.12
CA ALA A 648 -38.32 19.41 -54.57
C ALA A 648 -39.38 18.45 -55.14
N VAL A 649 -39.65 17.32 -54.46
CA VAL A 649 -40.70 16.36 -54.82
C VAL A 649 -42.10 16.96 -54.58
N ILE A 650 -42.36 17.58 -53.43
CA ILE A 650 -43.66 18.20 -53.12
C ILE A 650 -43.94 19.39 -54.04
N LYS A 651 -42.92 20.24 -54.29
CA LYS A 651 -43.04 21.38 -55.20
C LYS A 651 -42.84 20.98 -56.66
N ARG A 652 -42.73 19.70 -57.02
CA ARG A 652 -42.44 19.24 -58.38
C ARG A 652 -43.39 19.83 -59.42
N ASP A 653 -44.69 19.94 -59.12
CA ASP A 653 -45.67 20.54 -60.03
C ASP A 653 -45.63 22.08 -60.06
N ALA A 654 -45.21 22.72 -58.98
CA ALA A 654 -45.00 24.17 -58.94
C ALA A 654 -43.68 24.57 -59.64
N ILE A 655 -42.63 23.76 -59.47
CA ILE A 655 -41.33 23.87 -60.14
C ILE A 655 -41.50 23.62 -61.64
N ARG A 656 -42.21 22.54 -62.04
CA ARG A 656 -42.61 22.32 -63.43
C ARG A 656 -43.39 23.50 -63.99
N ARG A 657 -44.41 24.00 -63.28
CA ARG A 657 -45.18 25.18 -63.73
C ARG A 657 -44.32 26.44 -63.90
N LYS A 658 -43.29 26.66 -63.07
CA LYS A 658 -42.37 27.81 -63.18
C LYS A 658 -41.38 27.67 -64.34
N PHE A 659 -40.86 26.46 -64.57
CA PHE A 659 -39.96 26.18 -65.70
C PHE A 659 -40.71 26.15 -67.04
N PHE A 660 -41.94 25.63 -67.09
CA PHE A 660 -42.76 25.61 -68.31
C PHE A 660 -43.48 26.94 -68.61
N ARG A 661 -43.64 27.87 -67.64
CA ARG A 661 -44.16 29.22 -67.93
C ARG A 661 -43.19 30.11 -68.71
N LYS A 662 -41.89 29.79 -68.73
CA LYS A 662 -40.91 30.52 -69.57
C LYS A 662 -40.99 30.16 -71.06
N SER A 663 -41.75 29.11 -71.43
CA SER A 663 -41.96 28.71 -72.84
C SER A 663 -43.22 29.31 -73.49
N ARG A 664 -44.02 30.12 -72.77
CA ARG A 664 -45.23 30.80 -73.31
C ARG A 664 -45.21 32.32 -73.03
N ARG A 665 -44.10 32.96 -73.37
CA ARG A 665 -44.01 34.38 -73.73
C ARG A 665 -43.22 34.46 -75.04
N GLN A 666 -43.91 34.08 -76.12
CA GLN A 666 -43.62 34.51 -77.48
C GLN A 666 -44.97 34.87 -78.09
#